data_AF-A0A4U0UVJ0-F1
#
_entry.id   AF-A0A4U0UVJ0-F1
#
_cell.length_a   1.000
_cell.length_b   1.000
_cell.length_c   1.000
_cell.angle_alpha   90.00
_cell.angle_beta   90.00
_cell.angle_gamma   90.00
#
_symmetry.space_group_name_H-M   'P 1'
#
loop_
_entity.id
_entity.type
_entity.pdbx_description
1 polymer ?
#
loop_
_entity_poly.entity_id
_entity_poly.type
_entity_poly.pdbx_seq_one_letter_code
_entity_poly.pdbx_strand_id
1 'polypeptide(L)'
;MDIPGLETVQGDFIAANNSLLTTLSSSTFSVITGTVLFQNLPFLTNLTLPNWISSGTLHFDTVPEPTVHDFQQNGQQVNNLIVRNTTFAFLAGLALQGAQMDTLEIVDNPFLQIVNLQMGNISQSATITGSSADLVVMLPNLTYAYELNILNGSQVVLPRLQAVNGGMSIGSIKSPNVSAPALTFVGGDLDISDCGLSELDMNQLVNVQGSVNLENNAQLADLSGLSTLSVVGGLTTLPSLRRVQGNALISSTQALNCSDISSTLVQGTYTCHAASTSSTASPLHHGLTGGAIGGIVVGIVVALAILAAGISILYRRQQRGGREAQQQQEQSRVVEDPVHEVGTQQRRRDPAEKDGNAIFEVPGKWPDRGELPGSQSQPNEGGPGKSRAPYHAMDVWDGVSGSKIHFDSVDQQQTGLLDAVAEMIPGSRFQASRRKYEVEDVGVATMCENANTTSALLQRLHELDEERSKDRLIFDMLEKTRVESIDLGPESKDKESLDLSQWPIVTTSHGRIAARLLVGADGANSPVRQFADIPSPGWDYNQHGVVATLDLDQQSTAQNLRTAYQRFLPTGPVALLPLPGNKASLVWSTTPQHAAKLKTLSRPDFTAAVNAAFRLMPVDISYMLSPTSTTSPTDELAWRENATPAASTGLPRNFPRIASVQEGSIASFPLRMRHADTYTGHRIALIGDAAHTIHPLAGQGLNLGLADAEYLAQRIAYGVDHGMDVGSCWTLDGYNSDRWAKNNAVIGVVDKLSKIYGVGSGPVVWGRSAGVEVLERLGTLKGWMMGAAAGVK
;
A
#
# COMPACT_ATOMS: atom_id res chain seq x y z
N MET A 1 22.94 12.89 -32.50
CA MET A 1 23.61 14.13 -32.06
C MET A 1 25.09 13.81 -31.91
N ASP A 2 25.94 14.51 -32.67
CA ASP A 2 27.38 14.39 -32.53
C ASP A 2 27.89 15.63 -31.79
N ILE A 3 28.72 15.45 -30.76
CA ILE A 3 29.28 16.55 -29.96
C ILE A 3 30.80 16.63 -30.20
N PRO A 4 31.24 17.25 -31.29
CA PRO A 4 32.66 17.40 -31.58
C PRO A 4 33.30 18.50 -30.72
N GLY A 5 34.51 18.25 -30.21
CA GLY A 5 35.38 19.26 -29.60
C GLY A 5 35.23 19.46 -28.08
N LEU A 6 34.33 18.73 -27.43
CA LEU A 6 34.21 18.75 -25.96
C LEU A 6 35.11 17.64 -25.38
N GLU A 7 36.22 18.02 -24.75
CA GLU A 7 37.22 17.08 -24.20
C GLU A 7 37.01 16.80 -22.71
N THR A 8 36.78 17.84 -21.90
CA THR A 8 36.60 17.72 -20.44
C THR A 8 35.38 18.52 -19.99
N VAL A 9 34.54 17.89 -19.15
CA VAL A 9 33.38 18.53 -18.51
C VAL A 9 33.64 18.62 -17.01
N GLN A 10 33.79 19.85 -16.50
CA GLN A 10 33.82 20.10 -15.06
C GLN A 10 32.39 20.29 -14.55
N GLY A 11 31.73 19.19 -14.19
CA GLY A 11 30.33 19.16 -13.77
C GLY A 11 29.59 17.94 -14.34
N ASP A 12 28.28 18.07 -14.47
CA ASP A 12 27.41 17.00 -14.94
C ASP A 12 27.17 17.08 -16.45
N PHE A 13 27.12 15.91 -17.08
CA PHE A 13 26.61 15.72 -18.43
C PHE A 13 25.26 15.02 -18.36
N ILE A 14 24.18 15.71 -18.74
CA ILE A 14 22.82 15.18 -18.63
C ILE A 14 22.19 15.15 -20.03
N ALA A 15 21.89 13.94 -20.49
CA ALA A 15 21.03 13.70 -21.64
C ALA A 15 19.73 13.10 -21.14
N ALA A 16 18.66 13.90 -21.08
CA ALA A 16 17.41 13.48 -20.48
C ALA A 16 16.16 13.92 -21.27
N ASN A 17 15.07 13.16 -21.13
CA ASN A 17 13.71 13.50 -21.60
C ASN A 17 13.65 13.85 -23.09
N ASN A 18 14.29 13.04 -23.93
CA ASN A 18 14.30 13.24 -25.37
C ASN A 18 13.80 11.99 -26.10
N SER A 19 12.56 12.06 -26.57
CA SER A 19 11.87 10.98 -27.30
C SER A 19 12.27 10.88 -28.77
N LEU A 20 13.23 11.68 -29.26
CA LEU A 20 13.71 11.64 -30.65
C LEU A 20 15.20 11.34 -30.76
N LEU A 21 15.93 11.32 -29.64
CA LEU A 21 17.38 11.12 -29.64
C LEU A 21 17.69 9.64 -29.91
N THR A 22 18.02 9.32 -31.16
CA THR A 22 18.37 7.97 -31.58
C THR A 22 19.84 7.65 -31.50
N THR A 23 20.69 8.67 -31.70
CA THR A 23 22.14 8.54 -31.73
C THR A 23 22.77 9.60 -30.85
N LEU A 24 23.77 9.21 -30.05
CA LEU A 24 24.65 10.11 -29.33
C LEU A 24 26.09 9.65 -29.52
N SER A 25 26.89 10.48 -30.18
CA SER A 25 28.30 10.20 -30.40
C SER A 25 29.16 11.36 -29.93
N SER A 26 30.35 11.04 -29.43
CA SER A 26 31.43 12.01 -29.40
C SER A 26 32.79 11.35 -29.46
N SER A 27 33.61 11.82 -30.39
CA SER A 27 35.00 11.41 -30.57
C SER A 27 35.99 12.16 -29.68
N THR A 28 35.59 13.19 -28.93
CA THR A 28 36.53 13.99 -28.12
C THR A 28 36.32 13.85 -26.62
N PHE A 29 35.14 13.39 -26.17
CA PHE A 29 34.80 13.28 -24.75
C PHE A 29 35.77 12.38 -24.00
N SER A 30 36.47 12.93 -22.99
CA SER A 30 37.49 12.19 -22.22
C SER A 30 37.22 12.14 -20.72
N VAL A 31 36.94 13.27 -20.06
CA VAL A 31 36.82 13.33 -18.58
C VAL A 31 35.58 14.11 -18.17
N ILE A 32 34.78 13.55 -17.25
CA ILE A 32 33.61 14.21 -16.67
C ILE A 32 33.74 14.15 -15.15
N THR A 33 33.89 15.29 -14.47
CA THR A 33 34.12 15.25 -13.01
C THR A 33 32.85 14.93 -12.21
N GLY A 34 31.67 15.18 -12.78
CA GLY A 34 30.37 14.96 -12.15
C GLY A 34 29.63 13.73 -12.68
N THR A 35 28.32 13.87 -12.82
CA THR A 35 27.39 12.80 -13.20
C THR A 35 27.17 12.78 -14.71
N VAL A 36 27.28 11.59 -15.30
CA VAL A 36 26.85 11.27 -16.66
C VAL A 36 25.48 10.60 -16.55
N LEU A 37 24.42 11.36 -16.81
CA LEU A 37 23.04 10.91 -16.68
C LEU A 37 22.41 10.72 -18.06
N PHE A 38 21.98 9.50 -18.33
CA PHE A 38 21.11 9.16 -19.46
C PHE A 38 19.74 8.77 -18.90
N GLN A 39 18.74 9.64 -19.08
CA GLN A 39 17.42 9.44 -18.48
C GLN A 39 16.28 9.60 -19.48
N ASN A 40 15.35 8.65 -19.54
CA ASN A 40 14.13 8.76 -20.36
C ASN A 40 14.47 9.05 -21.84
N LEU A 41 15.29 8.16 -22.43
CA LEU A 41 15.75 8.22 -23.82
C LEU A 41 15.29 6.97 -24.58
N PRO A 42 13.97 6.79 -24.81
CA PRO A 42 13.38 5.51 -25.22
C PRO A 42 13.80 5.00 -26.60
N PHE A 43 14.42 5.84 -27.43
CA PHE A 43 14.86 5.47 -28.78
C PHE A 43 16.37 5.54 -28.99
N LEU A 44 17.17 5.74 -27.93
CA LEU A 44 18.63 5.82 -28.04
C LEU A 44 19.22 4.45 -28.39
N THR A 45 19.44 4.19 -29.67
CA THR A 45 19.96 2.91 -30.17
C THR A 45 21.46 2.91 -30.36
N ASN A 46 22.10 4.08 -30.51
CA ASN A 46 23.53 4.17 -30.74
C ASN A 46 24.18 5.19 -29.79
N LEU A 47 25.05 4.70 -28.89
CA LEU A 47 25.82 5.50 -27.95
C LEU A 47 27.31 5.18 -28.15
N THR A 48 28.07 6.13 -28.70
CA THR A 48 29.50 5.97 -28.98
C THR A 48 30.34 7.05 -28.32
N LEU A 49 31.10 6.67 -27.30
CA LEU A 49 32.03 7.55 -26.58
C LEU A 49 33.42 6.88 -26.50
N PRO A 50 34.11 6.69 -27.64
CA PRO A 50 35.34 5.90 -27.73
C PRO A 50 36.51 6.42 -26.89
N ASN A 51 36.58 7.73 -26.66
CA ASN A 51 37.67 8.37 -25.93
C ASN A 51 37.37 8.64 -24.45
N TRP A 52 36.24 8.15 -23.93
CA TRP A 52 35.85 8.39 -22.54
C TRP A 52 36.72 7.58 -21.56
N ILE A 53 37.33 8.30 -20.61
CA ILE A 53 38.32 7.78 -19.66
C ILE A 53 37.75 7.73 -18.23
N SER A 54 37.06 8.77 -17.78
CA SER A 54 36.54 8.79 -16.40
C SER A 54 35.25 9.58 -16.20
N SER A 55 34.43 9.14 -15.26
CA SER A 55 33.31 9.90 -14.71
C SER A 55 33.18 9.77 -13.19
N GLY A 56 32.57 10.76 -12.54
CA GLY A 56 32.17 10.62 -11.14
C GLY A 56 31.08 9.57 -11.00
N THR A 57 29.91 9.82 -11.58
CA THR A 57 28.78 8.88 -11.57
C THR A 57 28.34 8.58 -12.99
N LEU A 58 28.10 7.32 -13.32
CA LEU A 58 27.46 6.89 -14.57
C LEU A 58 26.07 6.36 -14.23
N HIS A 59 25.02 7.03 -14.71
CA HIS A 59 23.63 6.72 -14.40
C HIS A 59 22.82 6.50 -15.68
N PHE A 60 22.31 5.29 -15.84
CA PHE A 60 21.31 4.93 -16.85
C PHE A 60 19.96 4.71 -16.19
N ASP A 61 18.95 5.45 -16.66
CA ASP A 61 17.56 5.32 -16.21
C ASP A 61 16.61 5.36 -17.41
N THR A 62 15.84 4.30 -17.64
CA THR A 62 14.86 4.26 -18.73
C THR A 62 15.51 4.50 -20.11
N VAL A 63 16.54 3.68 -20.41
CA VAL A 63 17.29 3.70 -21.68
C VAL A 63 17.23 2.29 -22.29
N PRO A 64 16.93 2.15 -23.61
CA PRO A 64 16.98 0.87 -24.28
C PRO A 64 18.43 0.39 -24.45
N GLU A 65 18.66 -0.90 -24.63
CA GLU A 65 20.01 -1.45 -24.89
C GLU A 65 20.62 -0.78 -26.13
N PRO A 66 21.63 0.11 -25.98
CA PRO A 66 22.24 0.71 -27.14
C PRO A 66 23.19 -0.32 -27.75
N THR A 67 23.38 -0.25 -29.06
CA THR A 67 24.50 -0.93 -29.75
C THR A 67 25.81 -0.27 -29.35
N VAL A 68 26.22 -0.52 -28.12
CA VAL A 68 27.46 -0.01 -27.54
C VAL A 68 28.57 -0.99 -27.89
N HIS A 69 29.25 -0.74 -29.01
CA HIS A 69 30.39 -1.57 -29.43
C HIS A 69 31.75 -1.05 -28.94
N ASP A 70 31.85 0.16 -28.36
CA ASP A 70 33.13 0.87 -28.23
C ASP A 70 33.64 1.17 -26.81
N PHE A 71 32.95 0.83 -25.71
CA PHE A 71 33.54 1.02 -24.36
C PHE A 71 34.72 0.08 -24.04
N GLN A 72 35.08 -0.81 -24.98
CA GLN A 72 35.96 -1.96 -24.76
C GLN A 72 37.47 -1.63 -24.76
N GLN A 73 37.90 -0.40 -25.05
CA GLN A 73 39.31 -0.17 -25.44
C GLN A 73 40.21 0.44 -24.36
N ASN A 74 39.68 1.16 -23.37
CA ASN A 74 40.50 1.88 -22.37
C ASN A 74 39.92 1.70 -20.97
N GLY A 75 40.76 1.36 -19.98
CA GLY A 75 40.35 1.13 -18.59
C GLY A 75 39.65 2.35 -17.97
N GLN A 76 38.31 2.34 -17.97
CA GLN A 76 37.49 3.46 -17.52
C GLN A 76 37.45 3.55 -15.99
N GLN A 77 37.49 4.78 -15.46
CA GLN A 77 37.34 5.04 -14.02
C GLN A 77 35.99 5.67 -13.73
N VAL A 78 35.12 4.93 -13.06
CA VAL A 78 33.79 5.37 -12.62
C VAL A 78 33.70 5.17 -11.12
N ASN A 79 33.36 6.21 -10.35
CA ASN A 79 33.23 6.07 -8.90
C ASN A 79 31.89 5.40 -8.53
N ASN A 80 30.80 5.79 -9.20
CA ASN A 80 29.45 5.25 -8.95
C ASN A 80 28.80 4.78 -10.25
N LEU A 81 28.32 3.53 -10.31
CA LEU A 81 27.54 3.02 -11.44
C LEU A 81 26.10 2.75 -10.99
N ILE A 82 25.14 3.42 -11.63
CA ILE A 82 23.71 3.27 -11.36
C ILE A 82 23.01 2.87 -12.66
N VAL A 83 22.39 1.69 -12.67
CA VAL A 83 21.61 1.17 -13.81
C VAL A 83 20.23 0.81 -13.32
N ARG A 84 19.21 1.56 -13.76
CA ARG A 84 17.83 1.40 -13.30
C ARG A 84 16.84 1.39 -14.45
N ASN A 85 15.81 0.57 -14.37
CA ASN A 85 14.69 0.56 -15.32
C ASN A 85 15.12 0.50 -16.81
N THR A 86 16.25 -0.14 -17.12
CA THR A 86 16.74 -0.27 -18.49
C THR A 86 16.21 -1.55 -19.15
N THR A 87 16.23 -1.59 -20.48
CA THR A 87 15.94 -2.83 -21.24
C THR A 87 17.20 -3.59 -21.61
N PHE A 88 18.31 -3.39 -20.90
CA PHE A 88 19.58 -4.04 -21.18
C PHE A 88 19.43 -5.55 -20.98
N ALA A 89 19.78 -6.37 -21.98
CA ALA A 89 19.92 -7.81 -21.79
C ALA A 89 21.28 -8.16 -21.18
N PHE A 90 22.33 -7.41 -21.55
CA PHE A 90 23.70 -7.63 -21.12
C PHE A 90 24.31 -6.34 -20.58
N LEU A 91 24.92 -6.42 -19.39
CA LEU A 91 25.82 -5.39 -18.88
C LEU A 91 27.23 -5.98 -18.84
N ALA A 92 27.92 -5.88 -19.96
CA ALA A 92 29.26 -6.39 -20.16
C ALA A 92 30.12 -5.40 -20.94
N GLY A 93 31.45 -5.51 -20.83
CA GLY A 93 32.38 -4.73 -21.63
C GLY A 93 32.80 -3.37 -21.06
N LEU A 94 32.31 -2.99 -19.87
CA LEU A 94 32.90 -1.91 -19.09
C LEU A 94 34.16 -2.44 -18.41
N ALA A 95 35.32 -2.10 -18.97
CA ALA A 95 36.62 -2.45 -18.41
C ALA A 95 36.99 -1.47 -17.29
N LEU A 96 36.38 -1.61 -16.11
CA LEU A 96 36.64 -0.77 -14.93
C LEU A 96 37.93 -1.16 -14.18
N GLN A 97 39.00 -1.46 -14.93
CA GLN A 97 40.25 -2.02 -14.41
C GLN A 97 40.98 -1.02 -13.48
N GLY A 98 41.29 -1.45 -12.26
CA GLY A 98 42.07 -0.66 -11.29
C GLY A 98 41.30 0.46 -10.58
N ALA A 99 40.02 0.67 -10.89
CA ALA A 99 39.18 1.66 -10.23
C ALA A 99 38.67 1.13 -8.88
N GLN A 100 38.83 1.92 -7.82
CA GLN A 100 38.05 1.76 -6.59
C GLN A 100 36.69 2.41 -6.85
N MET A 101 35.63 1.62 -6.86
CA MET A 101 34.26 2.11 -6.95
C MET A 101 33.74 2.39 -5.54
N ASP A 102 32.97 3.45 -5.37
CA ASP A 102 32.23 3.70 -4.14
C ASP A 102 30.93 2.88 -4.14
N THR A 103 30.13 3.00 -5.19
CA THR A 103 28.81 2.34 -5.28
C THR A 103 28.54 1.68 -6.62
N LEU A 104 27.95 0.47 -6.56
CA LEU A 104 27.38 -0.24 -7.70
C LEU A 104 25.90 -0.48 -7.41
N GLU A 105 25.02 0.06 -8.22
CA GLU A 105 23.58 -0.10 -8.06
C GLU A 105 22.93 -0.52 -9.37
N ILE A 106 22.43 -1.76 -9.41
CA ILE A 106 21.67 -2.31 -10.53
C ILE A 106 20.30 -2.71 -9.99
N VAL A 107 19.28 -1.92 -10.28
CA VAL A 107 17.96 -2.09 -9.63
C VAL A 107 16.85 -2.04 -10.68
N ASP A 108 15.90 -2.96 -10.59
CA ASP A 108 14.67 -2.97 -11.41
C ASP A 108 14.94 -3.04 -12.93
N ASN A 109 15.83 -3.95 -13.36
CA ASN A 109 16.15 -4.21 -14.78
C ASN A 109 15.59 -5.59 -15.22
N PRO A 110 14.30 -5.69 -15.62
CA PRO A 110 13.61 -6.98 -15.78
C PRO A 110 14.13 -7.83 -16.94
N PHE A 111 14.82 -7.23 -17.92
CA PHE A 111 15.38 -7.92 -19.08
C PHE A 111 16.84 -8.29 -18.91
N LEU A 112 17.49 -7.84 -17.84
CA LEU A 112 18.93 -8.02 -17.63
C LEU A 112 19.25 -9.46 -17.25
N GLN A 113 19.95 -10.17 -18.15
CA GLN A 113 20.29 -11.58 -18.02
C GLN A 113 21.74 -11.79 -17.61
N ILE A 114 22.67 -10.89 -17.94
CA ILE A 114 24.09 -11.06 -17.58
C ILE A 114 24.66 -9.74 -17.09
N VAL A 115 25.32 -9.77 -15.93
CA VAL A 115 26.20 -8.71 -15.44
C VAL A 115 27.60 -9.29 -15.36
N ASN A 116 28.49 -8.84 -16.26
CA ASN A 116 29.89 -9.24 -16.29
C ASN A 116 30.78 -8.00 -16.33
N LEU A 117 31.18 -7.52 -15.15
CA LEU A 117 31.94 -6.30 -14.98
C LEU A 117 33.37 -6.58 -14.52
N GLN A 118 34.34 -6.01 -15.23
CA GLN A 118 35.77 -6.15 -14.93
C GLN A 118 36.21 -5.06 -13.95
N MET A 119 35.70 -5.08 -12.71
CA MET A 119 35.89 -4.03 -11.70
C MET A 119 36.75 -4.47 -10.50
N GLY A 120 37.34 -3.49 -9.81
CA GLY A 120 38.16 -3.65 -8.60
C GLY A 120 37.36 -3.63 -7.31
N ASN A 121 37.80 -2.88 -6.30
CA ASN A 121 37.21 -2.84 -4.96
C ASN A 121 35.98 -1.93 -4.87
N ILE A 122 35.05 -2.26 -3.97
CA ILE A 122 33.88 -1.44 -3.62
C ILE A 122 34.02 -0.87 -2.20
N SER A 123 34.13 0.46 -2.05
CA SER A 123 34.29 1.12 -0.75
C SER A 123 33.02 1.22 0.07
N GLN A 124 31.83 1.28 -0.54
CA GLN A 124 30.56 1.48 0.18
C GLN A 124 29.57 0.32 -0.04
N SER A 125 28.98 0.18 -1.21
CA SER A 125 27.97 -0.87 -1.43
C SER A 125 27.84 -1.32 -2.88
N ALA A 126 27.60 -2.61 -3.07
CA ALA A 126 27.12 -3.18 -4.32
C ALA A 126 25.73 -3.78 -4.10
N THR A 127 24.73 -3.25 -4.79
CA THR A 127 23.34 -3.69 -4.71
C THR A 127 22.83 -4.03 -6.10
N ILE A 128 22.51 -5.31 -6.31
CA ILE A 128 21.92 -5.83 -7.54
C ILE A 128 20.57 -6.44 -7.16
N THR A 129 19.45 -5.81 -7.51
CA THR A 129 18.10 -6.26 -7.13
C THR A 129 17.09 -6.03 -8.25
N GLY A 130 15.92 -6.67 -8.19
CA GLY A 130 14.82 -6.41 -9.13
C GLY A 130 15.16 -6.71 -10.61
N SER A 131 16.16 -7.55 -10.85
CA SER A 131 16.61 -7.91 -12.20
C SER A 131 15.92 -9.20 -12.68
N SER A 132 16.18 -9.62 -13.94
CA SER A 132 15.56 -10.83 -14.48
C SER A 132 15.85 -12.05 -13.59
N ALA A 133 14.90 -12.98 -13.51
CA ALA A 133 15.07 -14.19 -12.71
C ALA A 133 16.17 -15.14 -13.24
N ASP A 134 16.67 -14.90 -14.46
CA ASP A 134 17.75 -15.65 -15.09
C ASP A 134 19.10 -14.91 -15.01
N LEU A 135 19.20 -13.86 -14.19
CA LEU A 135 20.39 -13.00 -14.11
C LEU A 135 21.64 -13.76 -13.62
N VAL A 136 22.69 -13.78 -14.43
CA VAL A 136 24.02 -14.28 -14.08
C VAL A 136 24.93 -13.11 -13.71
N VAL A 137 25.40 -13.08 -12.46
CA VAL A 137 26.33 -12.07 -11.95
C VAL A 137 27.74 -12.65 -11.87
N MET A 138 28.66 -12.07 -12.64
CA MET A 138 30.07 -12.43 -12.67
C MET A 138 30.93 -11.19 -12.43
N LEU A 139 31.61 -11.13 -11.29
CA LEU A 139 32.54 -10.06 -10.95
C LEU A 139 33.95 -10.64 -10.75
N PRO A 140 34.66 -11.01 -11.84
CA PRO A 140 35.86 -11.83 -11.77
C PRO A 140 37.07 -11.15 -11.11
N ASN A 141 37.10 -9.81 -11.05
CA ASN A 141 38.20 -9.03 -10.48
C ASN A 141 37.88 -8.38 -9.13
N LEU A 142 36.66 -8.53 -8.63
CA LEU A 142 36.27 -7.98 -7.34
C LEU A 142 37.02 -8.72 -6.22
N THR A 143 37.85 -8.01 -5.46
CA THR A 143 38.60 -8.59 -4.32
C THR A 143 38.10 -8.13 -2.96
N TYR A 144 37.47 -6.96 -2.87
CA TYR A 144 36.95 -6.41 -1.62
C TYR A 144 35.64 -5.64 -1.85
N ALA A 145 34.69 -5.79 -0.93
CA ALA A 145 33.49 -4.96 -0.85
C ALA A 145 33.21 -4.53 0.61
N TYR A 146 32.56 -3.39 0.82
CA TYR A 146 32.05 -3.06 2.15
C TYR A 146 30.68 -3.73 2.36
N GLU A 147 29.64 -3.39 1.60
CA GLU A 147 28.38 -4.15 1.56
C GLU A 147 28.13 -4.81 0.19
N LEU A 148 27.57 -6.02 0.19
CA LEU A 148 27.24 -6.75 -1.03
C LEU A 148 25.85 -7.39 -0.92
N ASN A 149 24.90 -6.89 -1.72
CA ASN A 149 23.52 -7.36 -1.74
C ASN A 149 23.15 -7.78 -3.17
N ILE A 150 22.87 -9.06 -3.39
CA ILE A 150 22.47 -9.60 -4.69
C ILE A 150 21.15 -10.36 -4.52
N LEU A 151 20.05 -9.80 -5.04
CA LEU A 151 18.71 -10.39 -4.96
C LEU A 151 18.13 -10.60 -6.35
N ASN A 152 17.33 -11.66 -6.54
CA ASN A 152 16.67 -12.01 -7.81
C ASN A 152 17.69 -12.26 -8.94
N GLY A 153 18.44 -13.35 -8.81
CA GLY A 153 19.38 -13.81 -9.82
C GLY A 153 19.25 -15.30 -10.13
N SER A 154 20.13 -15.80 -10.97
CA SER A 154 20.25 -17.22 -11.33
C SER A 154 21.59 -17.78 -10.87
N GLN A 155 22.69 -17.03 -11.02
CA GLN A 155 24.01 -17.51 -10.62
C GLN A 155 24.88 -16.33 -10.15
N VAL A 156 25.67 -16.54 -9.10
CA VAL A 156 26.62 -15.56 -8.56
C VAL A 156 28.02 -16.17 -8.50
N VAL A 157 28.97 -15.58 -9.23
CA VAL A 157 30.35 -16.05 -9.32
C VAL A 157 31.33 -14.91 -8.99
N LEU A 158 31.99 -15.04 -7.84
CA LEU A 158 32.89 -14.03 -7.24
C LEU A 158 34.25 -14.68 -6.92
N PRO A 159 35.03 -15.09 -7.95
CA PRO A 159 36.15 -16.00 -7.79
C PRO A 159 37.34 -15.42 -7.02
N ARG A 160 37.45 -14.09 -6.94
CA ARG A 160 38.58 -13.39 -6.31
C ARG A 160 38.18 -12.58 -5.07
N LEU A 161 36.91 -12.60 -4.66
CA LEU A 161 36.44 -11.82 -3.51
C LEU A 161 37.08 -12.38 -2.23
N GLN A 162 37.85 -11.58 -1.51
CA GLN A 162 38.62 -11.99 -0.32
C GLN A 162 37.95 -11.55 0.99
N ALA A 163 37.31 -10.39 1.02
CA ALA A 163 36.68 -9.86 2.24
C ALA A 163 35.47 -8.97 1.94
N VAL A 164 34.47 -9.06 2.82
CA VAL A 164 33.32 -8.15 2.91
C VAL A 164 33.31 -7.53 4.31
N ASN A 165 33.49 -6.21 4.46
CA ASN A 165 33.62 -5.61 5.80
C ASN A 165 32.28 -5.33 6.50
N GLY A 166 31.21 -5.15 5.74
CA GLY A 166 29.83 -5.04 6.22
C GLY A 166 29.08 -6.36 5.99
N GLY A 167 27.81 -6.28 5.62
CA GLY A 167 26.96 -7.44 5.36
C GLY A 167 27.08 -7.98 3.92
N MET A 168 26.82 -9.27 3.78
CA MET A 168 26.69 -9.95 2.49
C MET A 168 25.34 -10.66 2.43
N SER A 169 24.45 -10.23 1.54
CA SER A 169 23.13 -10.83 1.33
C SER A 169 22.99 -11.34 -0.09
N ILE A 170 22.62 -12.61 -0.24
CA ILE A 170 22.33 -13.26 -1.52
C ILE A 170 20.96 -13.93 -1.42
N GLY A 171 20.00 -13.51 -2.24
CA GLY A 171 18.61 -13.95 -2.05
C GLY A 171 17.78 -14.13 -3.31
N SER A 172 16.73 -14.96 -3.21
CA SER A 172 15.74 -15.18 -4.28
C SER A 172 16.36 -15.62 -5.61
N ILE A 173 17.36 -16.50 -5.54
CA ILE A 173 18.06 -17.04 -6.70
C ILE A 173 17.34 -18.30 -7.24
N LYS A 174 17.15 -18.41 -8.56
CA LYS A 174 16.51 -19.59 -9.18
C LYS A 174 17.43 -20.77 -9.44
N SER A 175 18.73 -20.55 -9.59
CA SER A 175 19.71 -21.61 -9.87
C SER A 175 20.65 -21.84 -8.69
N PRO A 176 21.26 -23.03 -8.62
CA PRO A 176 21.58 -23.59 -7.33
C PRO A 176 23.04 -23.36 -6.90
N ASN A 177 23.77 -22.43 -7.53
CA ASN A 177 25.21 -22.25 -7.29
C ASN A 177 25.58 -20.80 -6.94
N VAL A 178 26.18 -20.64 -5.76
CA VAL A 178 26.84 -19.42 -5.29
C VAL A 178 28.30 -19.78 -5.00
N SER A 179 29.23 -19.15 -5.72
CA SER A 179 30.67 -19.44 -5.60
C SER A 179 31.47 -18.17 -5.31
N ALA A 180 32.13 -18.15 -4.15
CA ALA A 180 33.09 -17.15 -3.69
C ALA A 180 34.26 -17.85 -2.96
N PRO A 181 35.07 -18.68 -3.66
CA PRO A 181 36.05 -19.58 -3.03
C PRO A 181 37.19 -18.84 -2.32
N ALA A 182 37.50 -17.61 -2.71
CA ALA A 182 38.58 -16.83 -2.11
C ALA A 182 38.15 -16.05 -0.86
N LEU A 183 36.86 -16.08 -0.49
CA LEU A 183 36.31 -15.24 0.57
C LEU A 183 36.77 -15.76 1.93
N THR A 184 37.36 -14.89 2.76
CA THR A 184 37.94 -15.24 4.07
C THR A 184 37.25 -14.55 5.25
N PHE A 185 36.63 -13.40 5.03
CA PHE A 185 36.09 -12.56 6.10
C PHE A 185 34.77 -11.88 5.69
N VAL A 186 33.78 -11.89 6.59
CA VAL A 186 32.56 -11.06 6.53
C VAL A 186 32.42 -10.30 7.87
N GLY A 187 32.31 -8.98 7.85
CA GLY A 187 32.24 -8.15 9.07
C GLY A 187 30.83 -7.91 9.62
N GLY A 188 29.79 -8.16 8.82
CA GLY A 188 28.38 -8.11 9.21
C GLY A 188 27.73 -9.49 9.11
N ASP A 189 26.43 -9.49 8.80
CA ASP A 189 25.65 -10.71 8.60
C ASP A 189 25.93 -11.31 7.20
N LEU A 190 25.91 -12.64 7.12
CA LEU A 190 25.93 -13.41 5.88
C LEU A 190 24.58 -14.07 5.69
N ASP A 191 23.76 -13.50 4.83
CA ASP A 191 22.39 -13.95 4.56
C ASP A 191 22.32 -14.63 3.19
N ILE A 192 21.90 -15.89 3.15
CA ILE A 192 21.62 -16.63 1.92
C ILE A 192 20.21 -17.22 1.99
N SER A 193 19.23 -16.58 1.35
CA SER A 193 17.80 -16.92 1.53
C SER A 193 17.06 -17.16 0.21
N ASP A 194 16.17 -18.15 0.16
CA ASP A 194 15.29 -18.41 -1.00
C ASP A 194 16.05 -18.67 -2.31
N CYS A 195 17.26 -19.25 -2.27
CA CYS A 195 18.15 -19.38 -3.42
C CYS A 195 18.06 -20.72 -4.18
N GLY A 196 17.20 -21.65 -3.75
CA GLY A 196 17.16 -23.00 -4.34
C GLY A 196 18.54 -23.67 -4.37
N LEU A 197 19.43 -23.31 -3.44
CA LEU A 197 20.85 -23.61 -3.49
C LEU A 197 21.10 -25.12 -3.41
N SER A 198 21.91 -25.68 -4.31
CA SER A 198 22.40 -27.07 -4.26
C SER A 198 23.87 -27.13 -3.87
N GLU A 199 24.66 -26.13 -4.26
CA GLU A 199 26.09 -26.04 -4.00
C GLU A 199 26.45 -24.62 -3.56
N LEU A 200 27.15 -24.54 -2.43
CA LEU A 200 27.75 -23.31 -1.92
C LEU A 200 29.25 -23.51 -1.92
N ASP A 201 30.03 -22.59 -2.49
CA ASP A 201 31.50 -22.68 -2.50
C ASP A 201 32.10 -21.41 -1.88
N MET A 202 32.44 -21.50 -0.59
CA MET A 202 33.08 -20.44 0.21
C MET A 202 34.14 -21.06 1.13
N ASN A 203 34.93 -21.97 0.55
CA ASN A 203 35.74 -22.92 1.31
C ASN A 203 36.96 -22.32 2.01
N GLN A 204 37.23 -21.02 1.84
CA GLN A 204 38.25 -20.28 2.57
C GLN A 204 37.66 -19.32 3.63
N LEU A 205 36.33 -19.29 3.81
CA LEU A 205 35.70 -18.36 4.75
C LEU A 205 36.08 -18.75 6.18
N VAL A 206 36.76 -17.86 6.90
CA VAL A 206 37.31 -18.12 8.25
C VAL A 206 36.50 -17.43 9.34
N ASN A 207 36.01 -16.22 9.08
CA ASN A 207 35.41 -15.37 10.12
C ASN A 207 34.20 -14.59 9.58
N VAL A 208 33.08 -14.68 10.30
CA VAL A 208 31.87 -13.87 10.09
C VAL A 208 31.55 -13.15 11.41
N GLN A 209 31.72 -11.84 11.50
CA GLN A 209 31.48 -11.13 12.78
C GLN A 209 30.00 -11.01 13.14
N GLY A 210 29.08 -11.06 12.16
CA GLY A 210 27.64 -11.11 12.39
C GLY A 210 27.08 -12.54 12.47
N SER A 211 25.82 -12.68 12.09
CA SER A 211 25.07 -13.94 12.01
C SER A 211 25.21 -14.56 10.63
N VAL A 212 25.12 -15.89 10.54
CA VAL A 212 25.02 -16.60 9.26
C VAL A 212 23.59 -17.13 9.14
N ASN A 213 22.81 -16.61 8.21
CA ASN A 213 21.42 -17.02 7.99
C ASN A 213 21.30 -17.75 6.65
N LEU A 214 20.96 -19.05 6.69
CA LEU A 214 20.69 -19.86 5.51
C LEU A 214 19.21 -20.28 5.53
N GLU A 215 18.34 -19.57 4.82
CA GLU A 215 16.88 -19.77 4.89
C GLU A 215 16.31 -20.30 3.56
N ASN A 216 15.33 -21.21 3.63
CA ASN A 216 14.56 -21.69 2.47
C ASN A 216 15.37 -22.31 1.31
N ASN A 217 16.54 -22.88 1.59
CA ASN A 217 17.37 -23.57 0.60
C ASN A 217 17.11 -25.08 0.60
N ALA A 218 15.97 -25.49 0.04
CA ALA A 218 15.52 -26.88 0.09
C ALA A 218 16.48 -27.88 -0.55
N GLN A 219 17.32 -27.48 -1.51
CA GLN A 219 18.19 -28.38 -2.30
C GLN A 219 19.60 -28.54 -1.71
N LEU A 220 19.94 -27.82 -0.63
CA LEU A 220 21.28 -27.80 -0.07
C LEU A 220 21.48 -29.04 0.82
N ALA A 221 22.18 -30.04 0.29
CA ALA A 221 22.34 -31.33 0.96
C ALA A 221 23.43 -31.35 2.03
N ASP A 222 24.48 -30.54 1.86
CA ASP A 222 25.57 -30.40 2.83
C ASP A 222 26.14 -28.98 2.85
N LEU A 223 26.94 -28.68 3.88
CA LEU A 223 27.59 -27.39 4.10
C LEU A 223 29.13 -27.50 3.98
N SER A 224 29.64 -28.44 3.18
CA SER A 224 31.08 -28.67 2.97
C SER A 224 31.80 -27.44 2.40
N GLY A 225 31.06 -26.61 1.67
CA GLY A 225 31.49 -25.35 1.11
C GLY A 225 31.91 -24.27 2.10
N LEU A 226 31.60 -24.40 3.39
CA LEU A 226 31.99 -23.44 4.43
C LEU A 226 32.89 -24.11 5.51
N SER A 227 33.61 -25.16 5.12
CA SER A 227 34.41 -26.03 6.00
C SER A 227 35.54 -25.34 6.77
N THR A 228 35.97 -24.15 6.41
CA THR A 228 37.04 -23.41 7.12
C THR A 228 36.53 -22.41 8.15
N LEU A 229 35.21 -22.21 8.27
CA LEU A 229 34.68 -21.19 9.16
C LEU A 229 35.05 -21.51 10.61
N SER A 230 35.55 -20.52 11.35
CA SER A 230 36.17 -20.72 12.67
C SER A 230 35.66 -19.77 13.75
N VAL A 231 35.24 -18.56 13.37
CA VAL A 231 34.72 -17.52 14.26
C VAL A 231 33.42 -17.00 13.69
N VAL A 232 32.35 -17.06 14.47
CA VAL A 232 31.06 -16.45 14.13
C VAL A 232 30.49 -15.70 15.33
N GLY A 233 29.98 -14.48 15.12
CA GLY A 233 29.34 -13.66 16.16
C GLY A 233 27.91 -14.07 16.51
N GLY A 234 27.28 -14.93 15.70
CA GLY A 234 26.11 -15.76 16.00
C GLY A 234 26.07 -17.05 15.14
N LEU A 235 26.09 -18.24 15.77
CA LEU A 235 26.09 -19.58 15.13
C LEU A 235 25.02 -19.69 14.02
N THR A 236 25.14 -20.33 12.86
CA THR A 236 24.60 -21.70 12.75
C THR A 236 25.48 -22.68 11.99
N THR A 237 25.48 -23.93 12.47
CA THR A 237 26.62 -24.85 12.36
C THR A 237 27.09 -25.24 10.97
N LEU A 238 28.42 -25.20 10.86
CA LEU A 238 29.25 -25.76 9.81
C LEU A 238 30.19 -26.79 10.41
N PRO A 239 30.54 -27.85 9.67
CA PRO A 239 31.45 -28.87 10.13
C PRO A 239 32.89 -28.34 10.11
N SER A 240 33.34 -27.68 11.20
CA SER A 240 34.74 -27.48 11.67
C SER A 240 34.95 -26.30 12.64
N LEU A 241 33.88 -25.69 13.17
CA LEU A 241 34.00 -24.49 14.02
C LEU A 241 34.59 -24.79 15.41
N ARG A 242 35.58 -23.98 15.83
CA ARG A 242 36.25 -24.11 17.13
C ARG A 242 35.68 -23.19 18.23
N ARG A 243 34.94 -22.12 17.88
CA ARG A 243 34.37 -21.16 18.86
C ARG A 243 33.19 -20.36 18.28
N VAL A 244 32.14 -20.16 19.07
CA VAL A 244 30.94 -19.38 18.72
C VAL A 244 30.63 -18.36 19.81
N GLN A 245 30.42 -17.09 19.45
CA GLN A 245 29.74 -16.09 20.28
C GLN A 245 28.30 -15.93 19.73
N GLY A 246 27.26 -15.72 20.54
CA GLY A 246 25.89 -15.39 20.07
C GLY A 246 24.86 -16.54 19.87
N ASN A 247 23.74 -16.21 19.21
CA ASN A 247 22.55 -17.06 18.98
C ASN A 247 22.52 -17.66 17.58
N ALA A 248 21.69 -18.71 17.37
CA ALA A 248 21.80 -19.54 16.18
C ALA A 248 20.48 -20.15 15.62
N LEU A 249 20.14 -19.89 14.34
CA LEU A 249 18.97 -20.42 13.61
C LEU A 249 19.30 -21.11 12.25
N ILE A 250 19.01 -22.42 12.12
CA ILE A 250 18.98 -23.15 10.83
C ILE A 250 17.56 -23.64 10.65
N SER A 251 16.96 -23.29 9.52
CA SER A 251 15.67 -23.82 9.10
C SER A 251 15.81 -24.36 7.68
N SER A 252 15.62 -25.68 7.52
CA SER A 252 15.53 -26.31 6.21
C SER A 252 14.19 -27.01 6.06
N THR A 253 13.63 -26.93 4.86
CA THR A 253 12.41 -27.66 4.47
C THR A 253 12.68 -29.13 4.16
N GLN A 254 13.95 -29.59 4.20
CA GLN A 254 14.35 -31.00 4.04
C GLN A 254 15.06 -31.55 5.29
N ALA A 255 15.38 -32.85 5.28
CA ALA A 255 16.05 -33.51 6.41
C ALA A 255 17.49 -32.99 6.57
N LEU A 256 17.72 -32.15 7.59
CA LEU A 256 19.03 -31.63 7.94
C LEU A 256 19.65 -32.47 9.07
N ASN A 257 20.91 -32.92 8.91
CA ASN A 257 21.61 -33.68 9.95
C ASN A 257 22.16 -32.73 11.04
N CYS A 258 21.40 -32.50 12.11
CA CYS A 258 21.79 -31.63 13.23
C CYS A 258 22.69 -32.34 14.29
N SER A 259 23.14 -33.59 14.06
CA SER A 259 23.78 -34.41 15.12
C SER A 259 25.25 -34.07 15.41
N ASP A 260 25.93 -33.32 14.55
CA ASP A 260 27.32 -32.91 14.73
C ASP A 260 27.50 -31.64 15.58
N ILE A 261 26.39 -31.07 16.10
CA ILE A 261 26.37 -29.84 16.90
C ILE A 261 26.47 -30.19 18.39
N SER A 262 27.67 -30.13 18.98
CA SER A 262 27.84 -30.36 20.41
C SER A 262 27.47 -29.12 21.24
N SER A 263 26.62 -29.30 22.26
CA SER A 263 26.17 -28.26 23.19
C SER A 263 27.27 -27.65 24.08
N THR A 264 28.49 -28.19 24.04
CA THR A 264 29.64 -27.69 24.81
C THR A 264 30.40 -26.55 24.12
N LEU A 265 30.09 -26.23 22.85
CA LEU A 265 30.79 -25.23 22.04
C LEU A 265 30.07 -23.88 21.90
N VAL A 266 28.80 -23.77 22.29
CA VAL A 266 27.94 -22.59 22.05
C VAL A 266 27.58 -21.93 23.39
N GLN A 267 27.91 -20.64 23.56
CA GLN A 267 27.57 -19.88 24.79
C GLN A 267 26.14 -19.31 24.81
N GLY A 268 25.37 -19.41 23.70
CA GLY A 268 23.99 -18.93 23.54
C GLY A 268 22.96 -20.03 23.20
N THR A 269 21.74 -19.65 22.81
CA THR A 269 20.68 -20.60 22.42
C THR A 269 20.76 -20.95 20.94
N TYR A 270 20.64 -22.25 20.61
CA TYR A 270 20.58 -22.72 19.21
C TYR A 270 19.25 -23.43 18.92
N THR A 271 18.71 -23.25 17.71
CA THR A 271 17.52 -23.94 17.22
C THR A 271 17.77 -24.53 15.82
N CYS A 272 17.61 -25.85 15.69
CA CYS A 272 17.74 -26.58 14.42
C CYS A 272 16.37 -27.18 14.09
N HIS A 273 15.75 -26.74 12.99
CA HIS A 273 14.48 -27.31 12.51
C HIS A 273 14.76 -28.22 11.31
N ALA A 274 14.70 -29.53 11.54
CA ALA A 274 14.60 -30.53 10.48
C ALA A 274 13.15 -31.04 10.46
N ALA A 275 12.59 -31.29 9.28
CA ALA A 275 11.27 -31.90 9.16
C ALA A 275 11.29 -33.34 9.70
N SER A 276 10.91 -33.56 10.97
CA SER A 276 10.81 -34.90 11.57
C SER A 276 9.37 -35.42 11.55
N THR A 277 9.20 -36.58 10.94
CA THR A 277 7.99 -37.42 10.93
C THR A 277 7.51 -37.81 12.33
N SER A 278 6.18 -37.82 12.47
CA SER A 278 5.36 -38.13 13.65
C SER A 278 5.81 -39.29 14.57
N SER A 279 5.76 -39.08 15.89
CA SER A 279 5.31 -40.12 16.84
C SER A 279 4.78 -39.51 18.15
N THR A 280 3.77 -40.19 18.70
CA THR A 280 2.89 -39.87 19.83
C THR A 280 3.46 -40.25 21.21
N ALA A 281 3.26 -39.42 22.25
CA ALA A 281 3.02 -39.84 23.65
C ALA A 281 2.57 -38.65 24.55
N SER A 282 1.72 -38.95 25.54
CA SER A 282 0.88 -38.04 26.36
C SER A 282 1.58 -37.52 27.66
N PRO A 283 0.89 -36.86 28.62
CA PRO A 283 1.25 -35.53 29.12
C PRO A 283 1.93 -35.53 30.51
N LEU A 284 2.72 -34.50 30.80
CA LEU A 284 3.20 -34.21 32.15
C LEU A 284 3.03 -32.72 32.48
N HIS A 285 2.26 -32.48 33.55
CA HIS A 285 2.14 -31.22 34.26
C HIS A 285 3.50 -30.69 34.71
N HIS A 286 3.81 -29.42 34.44
CA HIS A 286 4.48 -28.55 35.40
C HIS A 286 4.14 -27.08 35.13
N GLY A 287 3.79 -26.37 36.20
CA GLY A 287 3.39 -24.96 36.15
C GLY A 287 4.55 -24.05 35.75
N LEU A 288 4.25 -23.10 34.87
CA LEU A 288 5.12 -21.99 34.52
C LEU A 288 4.60 -20.72 35.18
N THR A 289 5.46 -20.14 36.00
CA THR A 289 5.28 -18.87 36.69
C THR A 289 5.36 -17.70 35.70
N GLY A 290 4.28 -16.90 35.67
CA GLY A 290 4.14 -15.44 35.47
C GLY A 290 5.05 -14.57 34.59
N GLY A 291 6.13 -15.02 33.98
CA GLY A 291 7.14 -14.14 33.34
C GLY A 291 7.27 -14.26 31.82
N ALA A 292 6.79 -15.34 31.20
CA ALA A 292 7.16 -15.68 29.81
C ALA A 292 6.10 -15.34 28.74
N ILE A 293 4.90 -14.89 29.12
CA ILE A 293 3.79 -14.64 28.19
C ILE A 293 3.86 -13.22 27.57
N GLY A 294 4.63 -12.30 28.16
CA GLY A 294 4.74 -10.90 27.70
C GLY A 294 5.56 -10.69 26.42
N GLY A 295 6.57 -11.53 26.15
CA GLY A 295 7.45 -11.35 24.98
C GLY A 295 6.83 -11.84 23.66
N ILE A 296 5.96 -12.85 23.72
CA ILE A 296 5.40 -13.51 22.54
C ILE A 296 4.30 -12.65 21.89
N VAL A 297 3.52 -11.90 22.70
CA VAL A 297 2.42 -11.06 22.18
C VAL A 297 2.94 -9.76 21.55
N VAL A 298 4.00 -9.16 22.10
CA VAL A 298 4.66 -7.96 21.53
C VAL A 298 5.38 -8.31 20.24
N GLY A 299 6.05 -9.46 20.18
CA GLY A 299 6.71 -9.95 18.96
C GLY A 299 5.75 -10.19 17.80
N ILE A 300 4.53 -10.71 18.07
CA ILE A 300 3.54 -10.98 17.03
C ILE A 300 2.93 -9.69 16.45
N VAL A 301 2.71 -8.65 17.27
CA VAL A 301 2.16 -7.36 16.79
C VAL A 301 3.19 -6.58 15.97
N VAL A 302 4.46 -6.59 16.40
CA VAL A 302 5.57 -5.95 15.67
C VAL A 302 5.91 -6.73 14.38
N ALA A 303 5.95 -8.07 14.44
CA ALA A 303 6.18 -8.90 13.25
C ALA A 303 5.04 -8.76 12.22
N LEU A 304 3.79 -8.64 12.64
CA LEU A 304 2.66 -8.42 11.72
C LEU A 304 2.66 -7.01 11.11
N ALA A 305 3.14 -5.99 11.82
CA ALA A 305 3.32 -4.65 11.27
C ALA A 305 4.49 -4.58 10.28
N ILE A 306 5.59 -5.30 10.56
CA ILE A 306 6.76 -5.40 9.66
C ILE A 306 6.42 -6.24 8.42
N LEU A 307 5.66 -7.33 8.55
CA LEU A 307 5.15 -8.11 7.41
C LEU A 307 4.17 -7.30 6.55
N ALA A 308 3.27 -6.51 7.14
CA ALA A 308 2.36 -5.64 6.39
C ALA A 308 3.10 -4.49 5.68
N ALA A 309 4.16 -3.95 6.30
CA ALA A 309 5.03 -2.94 5.69
C ALA A 309 5.89 -3.53 4.58
N GLY A 310 6.46 -4.73 4.75
CA GLY A 310 7.24 -5.45 3.75
C GLY A 310 6.41 -5.85 2.53
N ILE A 311 5.19 -6.34 2.75
CA ILE A 311 4.24 -6.65 1.66
C ILE A 311 3.81 -5.37 0.94
N SER A 312 3.56 -4.26 1.64
CA SER A 312 3.25 -2.96 1.00
C SER A 312 4.44 -2.38 0.20
N ILE A 313 5.68 -2.62 0.63
CA ILE A 313 6.89 -2.14 -0.06
C ILE A 313 7.17 -2.97 -1.31
N LEU A 314 7.04 -4.29 -1.23
CA LEU A 314 7.13 -5.20 -2.38
C LEU A 314 6.03 -4.92 -3.41
N TYR A 315 4.83 -4.54 -2.95
CA TYR A 315 3.70 -4.24 -3.82
C TYR A 315 3.78 -2.85 -4.48
N ARG A 316 4.32 -1.83 -3.79
CA ARG A 316 4.56 -0.50 -4.38
C ARG A 316 5.59 -0.51 -5.50
N ARG A 317 6.56 -1.44 -5.47
CA ARG A 317 7.52 -1.64 -6.57
C ARG A 317 6.83 -2.16 -7.84
N GLN A 318 5.82 -3.00 -7.70
CA GLN A 318 5.07 -3.54 -8.85
C GLN A 318 4.08 -2.52 -9.46
N GLN A 319 3.59 -1.55 -8.68
CA GLN A 319 2.64 -0.52 -9.15
C GLN A 319 3.27 0.69 -9.85
N ARG A 320 4.51 1.06 -9.54
CA ARG A 320 5.18 2.19 -10.21
C ARG A 320 5.48 1.89 -11.69
N GLY A 321 5.88 0.66 -12.01
CA GLY A 321 6.11 0.24 -13.40
C GLY A 321 4.85 0.23 -14.28
N GLY A 322 3.66 0.11 -13.70
CA GLY A 322 2.39 0.17 -14.45
C GLY A 322 1.88 1.59 -14.72
N ARG A 323 2.15 2.54 -13.82
CA ARG A 323 1.68 3.93 -13.94
C ARG A 323 2.50 4.77 -14.92
N GLU A 324 3.79 4.48 -15.07
CA GLU A 324 4.68 5.18 -16.02
C GLU A 324 4.46 4.72 -17.48
N ALA A 325 4.10 3.45 -17.69
CA ALA A 325 3.73 2.92 -19.02
C ALA A 325 2.41 3.49 -19.56
N GLN A 326 1.44 3.81 -18.69
CA GLN A 326 0.17 4.42 -19.09
C GLN A 326 0.29 5.92 -19.39
N GLN A 327 1.12 6.66 -18.65
CA GLN A 327 1.31 8.10 -18.90
C GLN A 327 2.08 8.40 -20.20
N GLN A 328 2.97 7.50 -20.65
CA GLN A 328 3.68 7.66 -21.93
C GLN A 328 2.83 7.32 -23.17
N GLN A 329 1.78 6.51 -23.01
CA GLN A 329 0.90 6.11 -24.11
C GLN A 329 -0.24 7.13 -24.36
N GLU A 330 -0.52 7.98 -23.38
CA GLU A 330 -1.57 9.02 -23.46
C GLU A 330 -1.04 10.32 -24.09
N GLN A 331 0.29 10.57 -24.07
CA GLN A 331 0.91 11.72 -24.73
C GLN A 331 1.19 11.52 -26.24
N SER A 332 1.16 10.28 -26.75
CA SER A 332 1.40 9.97 -28.17
C SER A 332 0.13 9.96 -29.04
N ARG A 333 -1.07 10.11 -28.47
CA ARG A 333 -2.36 10.05 -29.19
C ARG A 333 -2.90 11.39 -29.73
N VAL A 334 -2.21 12.51 -29.54
CA VAL A 334 -2.70 13.85 -29.97
C VAL A 334 -2.33 14.21 -31.42
N VAL A 335 -1.58 13.37 -32.14
CA VAL A 335 -1.13 13.69 -33.50
C VAL A 335 -1.27 12.45 -34.38
N GLU A 336 -2.39 12.31 -35.12
CA GLU A 336 -2.45 11.67 -36.44
C GLU A 336 -3.91 11.62 -36.95
N ASP A 337 -4.30 12.63 -37.73
CA ASP A 337 -5.42 12.56 -38.67
C ASP A 337 -4.96 11.88 -39.98
N PRO A 338 -5.71 10.94 -40.57
CA PRO A 338 -5.36 10.37 -41.86
C PRO A 338 -5.89 11.22 -43.03
N VAL A 339 -4.99 11.46 -43.97
CA VAL A 339 -5.20 12.14 -45.27
C VAL A 339 -6.15 11.32 -46.15
N HIS A 340 -7.29 11.91 -46.53
CA HIS A 340 -8.21 11.33 -47.52
C HIS A 340 -7.82 11.72 -48.96
N GLU A 341 -7.51 10.70 -49.77
CA GLU A 341 -7.28 10.78 -51.21
C GLU A 341 -8.58 11.07 -51.99
N VAL A 342 -8.49 11.99 -52.94
CA VAL A 342 -9.59 12.44 -53.81
C VAL A 342 -9.85 11.41 -54.90
N GLY A 343 -10.99 10.73 -54.83
CA GLY A 343 -11.52 9.85 -55.88
C GLY A 343 -12.91 10.28 -56.33
N THR A 344 -12.98 11.02 -57.44
CA THR A 344 -14.21 11.41 -58.12
C THR A 344 -14.99 10.20 -58.66
N GLN A 345 -16.24 9.99 -58.22
CA GLN A 345 -17.28 9.39 -59.06
C GLN A 345 -18.67 9.95 -58.74
N GLN A 346 -19.25 10.62 -59.74
CA GLN A 346 -20.64 11.06 -59.80
C GLN A 346 -21.61 9.87 -59.82
N ARG A 347 -22.64 9.91 -58.98
CA ARG A 347 -23.99 9.43 -59.36
C ARG A 347 -25.09 10.29 -58.74
N ARG A 348 -26.13 10.45 -59.55
CA ARG A 348 -27.24 11.42 -59.51
C ARG A 348 -28.48 10.86 -58.78
N ARG A 349 -29.28 11.80 -58.25
CA ARG A 349 -30.78 11.82 -58.11
C ARG A 349 -31.40 10.90 -57.04
N ASP A 350 -32.44 11.24 -56.26
CA ASP A 350 -33.45 12.31 -56.26
C ASP A 350 -34.03 12.52 -54.83
N PRO A 351 -34.84 13.58 -54.56
CA PRO A 351 -35.37 13.93 -53.23
C PRO A 351 -36.90 13.70 -53.08
N ALA A 352 -37.37 13.30 -51.88
CA ALA A 352 -38.72 13.46 -51.32
C ALA A 352 -38.70 12.78 -49.91
N GLU A 353 -39.46 13.12 -48.87
CA GLU A 353 -40.73 13.82 -48.73
C GLU A 353 -40.91 14.24 -47.26
N LYS A 354 -41.83 15.18 -47.03
CA LYS A 354 -42.25 15.73 -45.74
C LYS A 354 -43.19 14.78 -44.97
N ASP A 355 -43.25 15.00 -43.65
CA ASP A 355 -44.43 15.04 -42.76
C ASP A 355 -44.02 14.49 -41.38
N GLY A 356 -44.41 15.02 -40.22
CA GLY A 356 -45.34 16.07 -39.85
C GLY A 356 -45.30 16.25 -38.33
N ASN A 357 -45.70 17.43 -37.87
CA ASN A 357 -45.87 17.78 -36.46
C ASN A 357 -46.69 16.77 -35.66
N ALA A 358 -46.30 16.53 -34.40
CA ALA A 358 -47.23 16.28 -33.31
C ALA A 358 -46.69 16.84 -31.99
N ILE A 359 -47.32 17.94 -31.57
CA ILE A 359 -47.26 18.54 -30.25
C ILE A 359 -47.98 17.60 -29.29
N PHE A 360 -47.40 17.28 -28.12
CA PHE A 360 -48.18 16.96 -26.92
C PHE A 360 -47.52 17.52 -25.66
N GLU A 361 -48.37 18.16 -24.87
CA GLU A 361 -48.12 18.98 -23.69
C GLU A 361 -47.54 18.19 -22.50
N VAL A 362 -46.72 18.88 -21.72
CA VAL A 362 -46.27 18.45 -20.39
C VAL A 362 -47.26 18.99 -19.34
N PRO A 363 -47.88 18.15 -18.50
CA PRO A 363 -48.44 18.59 -17.23
C PRO A 363 -47.58 18.08 -16.07
N GLY A 364 -47.10 18.98 -15.21
CA GLY A 364 -46.52 18.56 -13.93
C GLY A 364 -45.55 19.55 -13.29
N LYS A 365 -46.05 20.70 -12.86
CA LYS A 365 -45.39 21.59 -11.88
C LYS A 365 -45.04 20.82 -10.60
N TRP A 366 -43.79 20.92 -10.16
CA TRP A 366 -43.40 20.62 -8.78
C TRP A 366 -43.99 21.68 -7.82
N PRO A 367 -44.44 21.31 -6.61
CA PRO A 367 -45.11 22.25 -5.71
C PRO A 367 -44.13 23.19 -5.01
N ASP A 368 -44.48 24.48 -5.03
CA ASP A 368 -43.88 25.58 -4.28
C ASP A 368 -43.85 25.28 -2.77
N ARG A 369 -42.68 25.39 -2.13
CA ARG A 369 -42.59 25.52 -0.67
C ARG A 369 -42.80 26.99 -0.31
N GLY A 370 -43.86 27.23 0.46
CA GLY A 370 -44.29 28.54 0.92
C GLY A 370 -43.26 29.25 1.79
N GLU A 371 -43.14 30.55 1.55
CA GLU A 371 -42.59 31.54 2.46
C GLU A 371 -43.49 31.73 3.69
N LEU A 372 -42.88 32.12 4.82
CA LEU A 372 -43.34 33.13 5.81
C LEU A 372 -42.41 33.08 7.06
N PRO A 373 -42.21 34.17 7.82
CA PRO A 373 -41.88 35.55 7.45
C PRO A 373 -40.53 36.00 8.05
N GLY A 374 -39.97 37.08 7.51
CA GLY A 374 -38.66 37.61 7.89
C GLY A 374 -38.54 38.12 9.32
N SER A 375 -37.39 37.85 9.93
CA SER A 375 -36.79 38.71 10.95
C SER A 375 -35.44 39.20 10.41
N GLN A 376 -35.27 40.52 10.41
CA GLN A 376 -34.05 41.18 10.00
C GLN A 376 -32.91 40.88 10.99
N SER A 377 -31.81 40.32 10.51
CA SER A 377 -30.49 40.53 11.12
C SER A 377 -29.43 40.62 10.03
N GLN A 378 -28.49 41.55 10.25
CA GLN A 378 -27.50 42.10 9.34
C GLN A 378 -26.47 41.09 8.77
N PRO A 379 -25.77 41.43 7.68
CA PRO A 379 -24.98 40.47 6.91
C PRO A 379 -23.67 40.15 7.65
N ASN A 380 -23.51 38.90 8.07
CA ASN A 380 -22.20 38.36 8.42
C ASN A 380 -21.63 37.61 7.22
N GLU A 381 -20.39 37.96 6.89
CA GLU A 381 -19.56 37.39 5.83
C GLU A 381 -19.56 35.85 5.87
N GLY A 382 -20.28 35.24 4.93
CA GLY A 382 -20.31 33.80 4.74
C GLY A 382 -20.54 33.51 3.27
N GLY A 383 -19.44 33.34 2.52
CA GLY A 383 -19.49 32.83 1.14
C GLY A 383 -20.11 31.44 1.05
N PRO A 384 -20.42 30.94 -0.17
CA PRO A 384 -21.19 29.73 -0.40
C PRO A 384 -20.59 28.54 0.36
N GLY A 385 -21.46 27.78 1.03
CA GLY A 385 -21.14 26.85 2.12
C GLY A 385 -19.96 25.91 1.84
N LYS A 386 -18.97 25.92 2.73
CA LYS A 386 -17.89 24.93 2.76
C LYS A 386 -18.49 23.55 3.09
N SER A 387 -18.83 22.78 2.05
CA SER A 387 -19.38 21.40 2.13
C SER A 387 -18.36 20.35 2.60
N ARG A 388 -17.08 20.73 2.71
CA ARG A 388 -15.97 19.85 3.11
C ARG A 388 -15.42 20.29 4.47
N ALA A 389 -15.15 19.32 5.34
CA ALA A 389 -14.46 19.55 6.61
C ALA A 389 -13.11 18.82 6.62
N PRO A 390 -12.00 19.49 6.24
CA PRO A 390 -10.69 18.93 6.48
C PRO A 390 -10.40 18.89 7.98
N TYR A 391 -9.74 17.84 8.44
CA TYR A 391 -9.22 17.72 9.81
C TYR A 391 -7.72 17.42 9.76
N HIS A 392 -6.98 17.92 10.74
CA HIS A 392 -5.51 18.05 10.68
C HIS A 392 -4.83 17.20 11.76
N ALA A 393 -5.62 16.64 12.68
CA ALA A 393 -5.14 15.70 13.67
C ALA A 393 -6.20 14.65 14.02
N MET A 394 -5.76 13.54 14.61
CA MET A 394 -6.63 12.51 15.18
C MET A 394 -6.10 12.05 16.54
N ASP A 395 -6.92 12.19 17.58
CA ASP A 395 -6.64 11.72 18.93
C ASP A 395 -7.30 10.36 19.17
N VAL A 396 -6.49 9.36 19.50
CA VAL A 396 -6.94 7.99 19.78
C VAL A 396 -6.53 7.59 21.18
N TRP A 397 -7.45 7.06 21.99
CA TRP A 397 -7.09 6.55 23.31
C TRP A 397 -7.88 5.31 23.73
N ASP A 398 -7.27 4.54 24.64
CA ASP A 398 -7.90 3.39 25.26
C ASP A 398 -8.71 3.80 26.50
N GLY A 399 -9.99 3.44 26.53
CA GLY A 399 -10.89 3.74 27.65
C GLY A 399 -10.67 2.93 28.92
N VAL A 400 -9.81 1.90 28.92
CA VAL A 400 -9.45 1.11 30.12
C VAL A 400 -8.07 1.50 30.66
N SER A 401 -7.04 1.52 29.81
CA SER A 401 -5.66 1.81 30.24
C SER A 401 -5.32 3.30 30.27
N GLY A 402 -6.05 4.13 29.52
CA GLY A 402 -5.74 5.54 29.35
C GLY A 402 -4.58 5.83 28.40
N SER A 403 -4.00 4.81 27.75
CA SER A 403 -2.93 4.97 26.73
C SER A 403 -3.44 5.79 25.55
N LYS A 404 -2.61 6.68 24.99
CA LYS A 404 -3.00 7.65 23.96
C LYS A 404 -2.08 7.60 22.75
N ILE A 405 -2.62 7.95 21.59
CA ILE A 405 -1.89 8.20 20.36
C ILE A 405 -2.49 9.45 19.74
N HIS A 406 -1.66 10.46 19.52
CA HIS A 406 -2.03 11.67 18.77
C HIS A 406 -1.44 11.56 17.38
N PHE A 407 -2.23 11.70 16.32
CA PHE A 407 -1.77 11.74 14.93
C PHE A 407 -1.90 13.16 14.38
N ASP A 408 -0.89 13.69 13.69
CA ASP A 408 -0.94 15.01 13.04
C ASP A 408 -0.49 14.97 11.57
N SER A 409 -0.71 16.06 10.84
CA SER A 409 -0.33 16.17 9.42
C SER A 409 1.18 16.21 9.18
N VAL A 410 2.00 16.49 10.21
CA VAL A 410 3.47 16.53 10.12
C VAL A 410 4.04 15.12 10.14
N ASP A 411 3.43 14.20 10.89
CA ASP A 411 3.76 12.77 10.89
C ASP A 411 3.63 12.14 9.48
N GLN A 412 2.79 12.71 8.61
CA GLN A 412 2.62 12.26 7.22
C GLN A 412 3.84 12.60 6.35
N GLN A 413 4.63 13.63 6.71
CA GLN A 413 5.81 14.10 5.97
C GLN A 413 7.13 13.51 6.48
N GLN A 414 7.19 12.98 7.71
CA GLN A 414 8.39 12.34 8.28
C GLN A 414 8.57 10.91 7.74
N THR A 415 9.00 10.78 6.48
CA THR A 415 9.26 9.48 5.85
C THR A 415 10.75 9.16 5.62
N GLY A 416 11.67 10.02 6.08
CA GLY A 416 13.12 9.83 5.91
C GLY A 416 13.80 9.24 7.14
N LEU A 417 14.42 8.06 7.00
CA LEU A 417 15.25 7.43 8.05
C LEU A 417 16.42 8.34 8.49
N LEU A 418 16.88 9.22 7.58
CA LEU A 418 17.95 10.20 7.81
C LEU A 418 17.54 11.35 8.75
N ASP A 419 16.26 11.78 8.73
CA ASP A 419 15.78 12.87 9.58
C ASP A 419 15.66 12.42 11.05
N ALA A 420 15.33 11.14 11.29
CA ALA A 420 15.29 10.54 12.62
C ALA A 420 16.70 10.39 13.24
N VAL A 421 17.72 10.11 12.42
CA VAL A 421 19.12 10.02 12.86
C VAL A 421 19.69 11.41 13.18
N ALA A 422 19.26 12.46 12.45
CA ALA A 422 19.67 13.83 12.70
C ALA A 422 19.16 14.39 14.05
N GLU A 423 18.02 13.92 14.56
CA GLU A 423 17.48 14.31 15.87
C GLU A 423 18.14 13.60 17.06
N MET A 424 18.77 12.44 16.86
CA MET A 424 19.44 11.69 17.94
C MET A 424 20.88 12.15 18.25
N ILE A 425 21.43 13.10 17.49
CA ILE A 425 22.79 13.63 17.69
C ILE A 425 22.71 15.07 18.21
N PRO A 426 22.91 15.32 19.52
CA PRO A 426 22.93 16.68 20.06
C PRO A 426 24.12 17.46 19.47
N GLY A 427 23.85 18.60 18.83
CA GLY A 427 24.90 19.52 18.34
C GLY A 427 25.38 19.32 16.89
N SER A 428 24.68 18.52 16.08
CA SER A 428 25.02 18.39 14.66
C SER A 428 24.72 19.69 13.89
N ARG A 429 25.64 20.10 12.99
CA ARG A 429 25.48 21.30 12.12
C ARG A 429 24.27 21.24 11.19
N PHE A 430 23.56 20.12 11.13
CA PHE A 430 22.32 19.94 10.36
C PHE A 430 21.09 20.60 11.00
N GLN A 431 21.14 20.98 12.29
CA GLN A 431 20.03 21.74 12.92
C GLN A 431 19.90 23.19 12.41
N ALA A 432 20.95 23.76 11.80
CA ALA A 432 20.96 25.16 11.36
C ALA A 432 20.34 25.38 9.95
N SER A 433 19.98 24.31 9.24
CA SER A 433 19.53 24.37 7.83
C SER A 433 18.02 24.28 7.65
N ARG A 434 17.20 24.44 8.71
CA ARG A 434 15.74 24.60 8.55
C ARG A 434 15.45 25.97 7.91
N ARG A 435 15.52 26.04 6.58
CA ARG A 435 14.80 27.07 5.82
C ARG A 435 13.32 26.92 6.19
N LYS A 436 12.71 28.02 6.64
CA LYS A 436 11.26 28.21 6.67
C LYS A 436 10.69 27.90 5.29
N TYR A 437 10.25 26.67 5.06
CA TYR A 437 9.20 26.41 4.10
C TYR A 437 7.90 26.79 4.80
N GLU A 438 7.14 27.70 4.19
CA GLU A 438 5.73 27.88 4.54
C GLU A 438 5.06 26.51 4.47
N VAL A 439 4.59 26.01 5.61
CA VAL A 439 3.81 24.79 5.71
C VAL A 439 2.47 25.10 5.06
N GLU A 440 2.26 24.63 3.82
CA GLU A 440 0.89 24.54 3.29
C GLU A 440 0.09 23.66 4.26
N ASP A 441 -1.14 24.10 4.55
CA ASP A 441 -2.07 23.50 5.51
C ASP A 441 -2.61 22.16 4.99
N VAL A 442 -1.74 21.13 4.96
CA VAL A 442 -2.10 19.79 4.47
C VAL A 442 -2.95 19.09 5.54
N GLY A 443 -4.27 19.06 5.35
CA GLY A 443 -5.17 18.28 6.20
C GLY A 443 -4.94 16.77 6.05
N VAL A 444 -5.15 16.00 7.12
CA VAL A 444 -4.98 14.53 7.18
C VAL A 444 -6.02 13.82 6.33
N ALA A 445 -7.29 14.23 6.46
CA ALA A 445 -8.37 13.78 5.57
C ALA A 445 -9.52 14.79 5.57
N THR A 446 -10.50 14.55 4.70
CA THR A 446 -11.69 15.39 4.57
C THR A 446 -12.94 14.59 4.86
N MET A 447 -13.76 15.08 5.79
CA MET A 447 -15.11 14.56 6.01
C MET A 447 -16.06 15.16 4.97
N CYS A 448 -16.80 14.28 4.30
CA CYS A 448 -17.84 14.61 3.33
C CYS A 448 -19.13 13.86 3.69
N GLU A 449 -20.26 14.54 3.57
CA GLU A 449 -21.57 13.89 3.72
C GLU A 449 -21.88 13.06 2.48
N ASN A 450 -22.37 11.83 2.66
CA ASN A 450 -22.68 10.92 1.55
C ASN A 450 -23.66 11.54 0.55
N ALA A 451 -24.68 12.27 1.03
CA ALA A 451 -25.66 12.93 0.17
C ALA A 451 -25.02 13.99 -0.75
N ASN A 452 -24.05 14.76 -0.25
CA ASN A 452 -23.35 15.75 -1.06
C ASN A 452 -22.45 15.06 -2.10
N THR A 453 -21.76 13.99 -1.71
CA THR A 453 -20.92 13.21 -2.62
C THR A 453 -21.75 12.58 -3.74
N THR A 454 -22.87 11.94 -3.42
CA THR A 454 -23.73 11.30 -4.43
C THR A 454 -24.39 12.33 -5.34
N SER A 455 -24.90 13.44 -4.80
CA SER A 455 -25.46 14.52 -5.63
C SER A 455 -24.43 15.14 -6.57
N ALA A 456 -23.19 15.36 -6.11
CA ALA A 456 -22.13 15.88 -6.97
C ALA A 456 -21.75 14.90 -8.09
N LEU A 457 -21.70 13.59 -7.81
CA LEU A 457 -21.44 12.57 -8.82
C LEU A 457 -22.58 12.48 -9.85
N LEU A 458 -23.84 12.54 -9.41
CA LEU A 458 -25.00 12.56 -10.30
C LEU A 458 -25.00 13.79 -11.20
N GLN A 459 -24.72 14.96 -10.64
CA GLN A 459 -24.59 16.19 -11.42
C GLN A 459 -23.49 16.05 -12.48
N ARG A 460 -22.33 15.50 -12.11
CA ARG A 460 -21.22 15.30 -13.05
C ARG A 460 -21.59 14.33 -14.19
N LEU A 461 -22.39 13.31 -13.91
CA LEU A 461 -22.89 12.38 -14.94
C LEU A 461 -23.82 13.09 -15.94
N HIS A 462 -24.70 13.98 -15.47
CA HIS A 462 -25.56 14.77 -16.35
C HIS A 462 -24.75 15.73 -17.24
N GLU A 463 -23.75 16.42 -16.69
CA GLU A 463 -22.87 17.31 -17.46
C GLU A 463 -22.13 16.57 -18.59
N LEU A 464 -21.64 15.36 -18.31
CA LEU A 464 -20.92 14.54 -19.30
C LEU A 464 -21.83 14.06 -20.44
N ASP A 465 -23.11 13.83 -20.15
CA ASP A 465 -24.10 13.46 -21.17
C ASP A 465 -24.41 14.66 -22.07
N GLU A 466 -24.61 15.86 -21.50
CA GLU A 466 -24.87 17.08 -22.27
C GLU A 466 -23.69 17.50 -23.19
N GLU A 467 -22.44 17.36 -22.73
CA GLU A 467 -21.25 17.79 -23.48
C GLU A 467 -20.97 16.97 -24.76
N ARG A 468 -21.39 15.69 -24.80
CA ARG A 468 -21.08 14.76 -25.91
C ARG A 468 -22.29 14.39 -26.78
N SER A 469 -23.49 14.84 -26.44
CA SER A 469 -24.78 14.45 -27.05
C SER A 469 -25.12 15.09 -28.40
N LYS A 470 -24.24 15.01 -29.40
CA LYS A 470 -24.67 15.24 -30.81
C LYS A 470 -24.88 13.98 -31.63
N ASP A 471 -24.26 12.84 -31.31
CA ASP A 471 -24.40 11.62 -32.15
C ASP A 471 -24.48 10.27 -31.41
N ARG A 472 -24.38 10.19 -30.07
CA ARG A 472 -24.54 8.90 -29.35
C ARG A 472 -24.83 9.06 -27.86
N LEU A 473 -25.83 8.33 -27.35
CA LEU A 473 -26.09 8.18 -25.91
C LEU A 473 -24.88 7.48 -25.26
N ILE A 474 -24.30 8.12 -24.25
CA ILE A 474 -23.14 7.59 -23.50
C ILE A 474 -23.59 7.01 -22.16
N PHE A 475 -24.65 7.57 -21.58
CA PHE A 475 -25.14 7.20 -20.26
C PHE A 475 -26.67 7.14 -20.27
N ASP A 476 -27.23 6.08 -19.69
CA ASP A 476 -28.67 5.93 -19.48
C ASP A 476 -28.89 5.55 -18.01
N MET A 477 -29.73 6.32 -17.32
CA MET A 477 -29.99 6.17 -15.88
C MET A 477 -31.45 5.77 -15.65
N LEU A 478 -31.62 4.55 -15.14
CA LEU A 478 -32.93 4.05 -14.70
C LEU A 478 -33.08 4.25 -13.19
N GLU A 479 -33.70 5.35 -12.79
CA GLU A 479 -34.02 5.62 -11.39
C GLU A 479 -35.27 4.85 -10.93
N LYS A 480 -35.40 4.67 -9.60
CA LYS A 480 -36.57 4.03 -8.95
C LYS A 480 -36.94 2.66 -9.54
N THR A 481 -35.96 2.01 -10.15
CA THR A 481 -36.12 0.75 -10.86
C THR A 481 -35.53 -0.37 -10.00
N ARG A 482 -36.28 -1.46 -9.84
CA ARG A 482 -35.81 -2.65 -9.13
C ARG A 482 -35.39 -3.72 -10.15
N VAL A 483 -34.25 -4.37 -9.89
CA VAL A 483 -33.84 -5.58 -10.61
C VAL A 483 -34.69 -6.75 -10.11
N GLU A 484 -35.40 -7.40 -11.03
CA GLU A 484 -36.28 -8.54 -10.75
C GLU A 484 -35.52 -9.87 -10.84
N SER A 485 -34.76 -10.05 -11.92
CA SER A 485 -33.89 -11.21 -12.13
C SER A 485 -32.66 -10.83 -12.95
N ILE A 486 -31.63 -11.65 -12.85
CA ILE A 486 -30.44 -11.61 -13.70
C ILE A 486 -30.25 -13.03 -14.21
N ASP A 487 -30.26 -13.21 -15.52
CA ASP A 487 -30.21 -14.51 -16.18
C ASP A 487 -29.24 -14.45 -17.37
N LEU A 488 -28.71 -15.58 -17.81
CA LEU A 488 -27.97 -15.64 -19.06
C LEU A 488 -28.90 -15.52 -20.27
N GLY A 489 -28.39 -14.96 -21.37
CA GLY A 489 -29.16 -14.78 -22.58
C GLY A 489 -29.56 -16.09 -23.27
N PRO A 490 -30.57 -16.05 -24.14
CA PRO A 490 -30.98 -17.22 -24.89
C PRO A 490 -29.91 -17.61 -25.92
N GLU A 491 -29.72 -18.91 -26.12
CA GLU A 491 -28.91 -19.42 -27.24
C GLU A 491 -29.49 -18.95 -28.58
N SER A 492 -28.61 -18.45 -29.45
CA SER A 492 -29.02 -18.02 -30.79
C SER A 492 -29.56 -19.21 -31.61
N LYS A 493 -30.79 -19.09 -32.11
CA LYS A 493 -31.41 -20.11 -32.99
C LYS A 493 -30.96 -20.00 -34.45
N ASP A 494 -30.42 -18.84 -34.84
CA ASP A 494 -29.99 -18.53 -36.20
C ASP A 494 -28.50 -18.16 -36.23
N LYS A 495 -27.78 -18.52 -37.30
CA LYS A 495 -26.34 -18.22 -37.46
C LYS A 495 -26.02 -16.74 -37.71
N GLU A 496 -27.03 -15.93 -38.01
CA GLU A 496 -26.88 -14.49 -38.31
C GLU A 496 -27.15 -13.58 -37.09
N SER A 497 -27.80 -14.08 -36.03
CA SER A 497 -28.01 -13.31 -34.80
C SER A 497 -26.84 -13.41 -33.83
N LEU A 498 -26.58 -12.31 -33.11
CA LEU A 498 -25.60 -12.24 -32.02
C LEU A 498 -25.92 -13.30 -30.96
N ASP A 499 -24.97 -14.18 -30.67
CA ASP A 499 -25.10 -15.14 -29.57
C ASP A 499 -24.93 -14.44 -28.22
N LEU A 500 -26.02 -14.38 -27.47
CA LEU A 500 -26.09 -13.78 -26.14
C LEU A 500 -26.09 -14.83 -25.02
N SER A 501 -25.87 -16.11 -25.35
CA SER A 501 -25.88 -17.23 -24.40
C SER A 501 -24.99 -17.00 -23.16
N GLN A 502 -23.90 -16.26 -23.33
CA GLN A 502 -22.94 -15.95 -22.26
C GLN A 502 -23.15 -14.58 -21.62
N TRP A 503 -24.10 -13.76 -22.11
CA TRP A 503 -24.28 -12.38 -21.67
C TRP A 503 -25.30 -12.28 -20.53
N PRO A 504 -25.01 -11.55 -19.45
CA PRO A 504 -26.00 -11.27 -18.43
C PRO A 504 -27.13 -10.39 -18.99
N ILE A 505 -28.36 -10.86 -18.81
CA ILE A 505 -29.60 -10.13 -19.08
C ILE A 505 -30.23 -9.75 -17.76
N VAL A 506 -30.32 -8.44 -17.53
CA VAL A 506 -30.97 -7.86 -16.35
C VAL A 506 -32.43 -7.59 -16.69
N THR A 507 -33.34 -8.22 -15.95
CA THR A 507 -34.78 -7.98 -16.08
C THR A 507 -35.21 -6.94 -15.05
N THR A 508 -35.87 -5.89 -15.52
CA THR A 508 -36.37 -4.77 -14.72
C THR A 508 -37.84 -4.51 -15.03
N SER A 509 -38.49 -3.67 -14.22
CA SER A 509 -39.85 -3.18 -14.49
C SER A 509 -40.01 -2.43 -15.82
N HIS A 510 -38.90 -1.96 -16.41
CA HIS A 510 -38.90 -1.19 -17.66
C HIS A 510 -38.44 -2.01 -18.87
N GLY A 511 -38.06 -3.28 -18.69
CA GLY A 511 -37.63 -4.16 -19.77
C GLY A 511 -36.40 -4.99 -19.44
N ARG A 512 -35.83 -5.62 -20.47
CA ARG A 512 -34.65 -6.49 -20.37
C ARG A 512 -33.45 -5.83 -21.03
N ILE A 513 -32.32 -5.83 -20.32
CA ILE A 513 -31.08 -5.20 -20.78
C ILE A 513 -29.99 -6.26 -20.84
N ALA A 514 -29.41 -6.48 -22.02
CA ALA A 514 -28.24 -7.34 -22.19
C ALA A 514 -26.97 -6.52 -22.00
N ALA A 515 -26.09 -6.95 -21.10
CA ALA A 515 -24.84 -6.25 -20.78
C ALA A 515 -23.62 -7.06 -21.21
N ARG A 516 -22.63 -6.40 -21.83
CA ARG A 516 -21.31 -7.01 -22.12
C ARG A 516 -20.53 -7.35 -20.86
N LEU A 517 -20.70 -6.52 -19.84
CA LEU A 517 -20.13 -6.61 -18.51
C LEU A 517 -21.17 -6.08 -17.54
N LEU A 518 -21.49 -6.85 -16.50
CA LEU A 518 -22.37 -6.46 -15.41
C LEU A 518 -21.52 -6.14 -14.17
N VAL A 519 -21.61 -4.90 -13.67
CA VAL A 519 -20.88 -4.47 -12.47
C VAL A 519 -21.83 -4.39 -11.28
N GLY A 520 -21.58 -5.20 -10.25
CA GLY A 520 -22.28 -5.17 -8.97
C GLY A 520 -21.73 -4.08 -8.06
N ALA A 521 -22.47 -2.99 -7.92
CA ALA A 521 -22.25 -1.89 -6.97
C ALA A 521 -23.46 -1.70 -6.03
N ASP A 522 -24.13 -2.80 -5.73
CA ASP A 522 -25.47 -2.95 -5.17
C ASP A 522 -25.48 -3.32 -3.67
N GLY A 523 -24.34 -3.14 -3.01
CA GLY A 523 -24.20 -3.24 -1.56
C GLY A 523 -24.04 -4.67 -1.02
N ALA A 524 -24.07 -4.80 0.31
CA ALA A 524 -23.75 -6.05 1.01
C ALA A 524 -24.64 -7.25 0.63
N ASN A 525 -25.88 -7.01 0.16
CA ASN A 525 -26.81 -8.05 -0.28
C ASN A 525 -26.94 -8.09 -1.81
N SER A 526 -25.82 -7.94 -2.52
CA SER A 526 -25.72 -7.88 -3.98
C SER A 526 -26.45 -9.03 -4.70
N PRO A 527 -27.55 -8.77 -5.45
CA PRO A 527 -28.09 -9.72 -6.42
C PRO A 527 -27.10 -10.10 -7.53
N VAL A 528 -26.21 -9.18 -7.94
CA VAL A 528 -25.19 -9.50 -8.96
C VAL A 528 -24.22 -10.57 -8.46
N ARG A 529 -23.78 -10.47 -7.20
CA ARG A 529 -22.94 -11.49 -6.58
C ARG A 529 -23.64 -12.84 -6.44
N GLN A 530 -24.93 -12.83 -6.09
CA GLN A 530 -25.72 -14.06 -6.02
C GLN A 530 -25.88 -14.72 -7.39
N PHE A 531 -26.13 -13.94 -8.44
CA PHE A 531 -26.19 -14.43 -9.82
C PHE A 531 -24.85 -15.03 -10.27
N ALA A 532 -23.73 -14.42 -9.88
CA ALA A 532 -22.39 -14.89 -10.21
C ALA A 532 -21.97 -16.16 -9.45
N ASP A 533 -22.77 -16.63 -8.48
CA ASP A 533 -22.44 -17.70 -7.54
C ASP A 533 -21.08 -17.49 -6.84
N ILE A 534 -20.78 -16.23 -6.49
CA ILE A 534 -19.53 -15.86 -5.81
C ILE A 534 -19.77 -15.90 -4.29
N PRO A 535 -19.11 -16.81 -3.55
CA PRO A 535 -19.22 -16.85 -2.10
C PRO A 535 -18.64 -15.59 -1.46
N SER A 536 -19.23 -15.19 -0.34
CA SER A 536 -18.73 -14.08 0.48
C SER A 536 -18.68 -14.51 1.95
N PRO A 537 -17.69 -15.32 2.34
CA PRO A 537 -17.52 -15.73 3.72
C PRO A 537 -17.26 -14.54 4.64
N GLY A 538 -17.56 -14.74 5.93
CA GLY A 538 -17.26 -13.76 6.97
C GLY A 538 -18.05 -14.03 8.25
N TRP A 539 -17.96 -13.11 9.21
CA TRP A 539 -18.59 -13.24 10.53
C TRP A 539 -19.31 -11.96 10.94
N ASP A 540 -20.27 -12.12 11.84
CA ASP A 540 -20.96 -11.00 12.47
C ASP A 540 -20.22 -10.64 13.76
N TYR A 541 -19.96 -9.35 13.96
CA TYR A 541 -19.27 -8.89 15.17
C TYR A 541 -20.17 -8.88 16.40
N ASN A 542 -21.46 -9.21 16.25
CA ASN A 542 -22.50 -9.04 17.29
C ASN A 542 -22.44 -7.64 17.91
N GLN A 543 -22.19 -6.63 17.08
CA GLN A 543 -22.10 -5.23 17.42
C GLN A 543 -22.94 -4.41 16.44
N HIS A 544 -23.42 -3.27 16.90
CA HIS A 544 -24.11 -2.28 16.09
C HIS A 544 -23.34 -0.95 16.14
N GLY A 545 -23.21 -0.30 14.99
CA GLY A 545 -22.78 1.08 14.91
C GLY A 545 -23.97 2.00 15.10
N VAL A 546 -23.91 2.90 16.08
CA VAL A 546 -24.87 4.00 16.27
C VAL A 546 -24.24 5.26 15.70
N VAL A 547 -24.95 5.94 14.80
CA VAL A 547 -24.52 7.19 14.18
C VAL A 547 -25.50 8.31 14.47
N ALA A 548 -24.99 9.52 14.62
CA ALA A 548 -25.78 10.72 14.87
C ALA A 548 -25.00 11.98 14.49
N THR A 549 -25.71 13.06 14.15
CA THR A 549 -25.09 14.37 13.95
C THR A 549 -25.22 15.17 15.24
N LEU A 550 -24.10 15.66 15.76
CA LEU A 550 -23.98 16.33 17.05
C LEU A 550 -23.64 17.80 16.87
N ASP A 551 -24.18 18.65 17.73
CA ASP A 551 -23.80 20.05 17.89
C ASP A 551 -22.84 20.18 19.08
N LEU A 552 -21.79 20.99 18.94
CA LEU A 552 -20.75 21.17 19.95
C LEU A 552 -20.92 22.52 20.69
N ASP A 553 -20.63 22.55 21.99
CA ASP A 553 -20.81 23.72 22.87
C ASP A 553 -19.79 24.85 22.60
N GLN A 554 -18.55 24.51 22.25
CA GLN A 554 -17.48 25.48 21.99
C GLN A 554 -17.33 25.73 20.50
N GLN A 555 -17.27 26.98 20.04
CA GLN A 555 -16.55 27.29 18.81
C GLN A 555 -15.10 26.91 19.07
N SER A 556 -14.48 26.01 18.29
CA SER A 556 -13.02 25.82 18.33
C SER A 556 -12.35 27.12 17.85
N THR A 557 -12.28 28.11 18.73
CA THR A 557 -11.83 29.48 18.49
C THR A 557 -10.42 29.59 19.03
N ALA A 558 -9.44 29.28 18.18
CA ALA A 558 -8.09 29.86 18.25
C ALA A 558 -7.23 29.45 17.04
N GLN A 559 -7.40 28.23 16.53
CA GLN A 559 -6.61 27.70 15.43
C GLN A 559 -7.54 26.87 14.54
N ASN A 560 -7.52 27.08 13.23
CA ASN A 560 -8.37 26.38 12.24
C ASN A 560 -8.15 24.85 12.16
N LEU A 561 -7.41 24.27 13.12
CA LEU A 561 -7.07 22.86 13.19
C LEU A 561 -8.22 22.07 13.82
N ARG A 562 -8.90 21.25 13.01
CA ARG A 562 -9.95 20.34 13.48
C ARG A 562 -9.34 18.98 13.81
N THR A 563 -9.70 18.41 14.95
CA THR A 563 -9.21 17.10 15.41
C THR A 563 -10.35 16.08 15.41
N ALA A 564 -10.10 14.90 14.84
CA ALA A 564 -10.97 13.73 15.01
C ALA A 564 -10.64 13.03 16.33
N TYR A 565 -11.65 12.56 17.06
CA TYR A 565 -11.44 11.86 18.34
C TYR A 565 -11.96 10.43 18.25
N GLN A 566 -11.19 9.46 18.75
CA GLN A 566 -11.63 8.07 18.83
C GLN A 566 -11.20 7.43 20.14
N ARG A 567 -12.17 6.89 20.88
CA ARG A 567 -11.94 6.14 22.11
C ARG A 567 -12.29 4.68 21.93
N PHE A 568 -11.39 3.78 22.30
CA PHE A 568 -11.67 2.34 22.31
C PHE A 568 -12.30 1.92 23.65
N LEU A 569 -13.51 1.37 23.61
CA LEU A 569 -14.18 0.76 24.77
C LEU A 569 -14.25 -0.77 24.57
N PRO A 570 -14.39 -1.56 25.66
CA PRO A 570 -14.55 -3.02 25.55
C PRO A 570 -15.76 -3.44 24.70
N THR A 571 -16.82 -2.62 24.66
CA THR A 571 -18.02 -2.88 23.85
C THR A 571 -17.86 -2.49 22.38
N GLY A 572 -16.79 -1.78 22.01
CA GLY A 572 -16.55 -1.22 20.68
C GLY A 572 -16.10 0.25 20.75
N PRO A 573 -15.45 0.78 19.68
CA PRO A 573 -14.97 2.15 19.64
C PRO A 573 -16.12 3.18 19.59
N VAL A 574 -15.86 4.37 20.13
CA VAL A 574 -16.68 5.57 19.96
C VAL A 574 -15.83 6.68 19.32
N ALA A 575 -16.30 7.22 18.20
CA ALA A 575 -15.59 8.23 17.43
C ALA A 575 -16.44 9.49 17.24
N LEU A 576 -15.77 10.64 17.27
CA LEU A 576 -16.30 11.98 17.03
C LEU A 576 -15.52 12.59 15.87
N LEU A 577 -16.19 12.74 14.72
CA LEU A 577 -15.57 13.20 13.48
C LEU A 577 -16.05 14.63 13.16
N PRO A 578 -15.16 15.61 13.01
CA PRO A 578 -15.56 17.01 12.86
C PRO A 578 -16.25 17.28 11.52
N LEU A 579 -17.34 18.07 11.56
CA LEU A 579 -18.11 18.54 10.40
C LEU A 579 -18.08 20.08 10.32
N PRO A 580 -18.47 20.68 9.17
CA PRO A 580 -18.63 22.13 9.07
C PRO A 580 -19.70 22.67 10.04
N GLY A 581 -19.57 23.92 10.48
CA GLY A 581 -20.58 24.59 11.29
C GLY A 581 -20.64 24.15 12.76
N ASN A 582 -19.50 23.79 13.36
CA ASN A 582 -19.39 23.34 14.75
C ASN A 582 -20.21 22.07 15.06
N LYS A 583 -20.33 21.21 14.06
CA LYS A 583 -21.00 19.92 14.15
C LYS A 583 -19.97 18.81 14.17
N ALA A 584 -20.39 17.62 14.60
CA ALA A 584 -19.60 16.41 14.47
C ALA A 584 -20.48 15.20 14.15
N SER A 585 -19.94 14.24 13.40
CA SER A 585 -20.54 12.94 13.19
C SER A 585 -20.09 11.98 14.29
N LEU A 586 -21.05 11.38 14.99
CA LEU A 586 -20.82 10.30 15.94
C LEU A 586 -20.78 8.96 15.19
N VAL A 587 -19.83 8.10 15.55
CA VAL A 587 -19.85 6.68 15.20
C VAL A 587 -19.52 5.88 16.46
N TRP A 588 -20.52 5.21 17.04
CA TRP A 588 -20.39 4.44 18.26
C TRP A 588 -20.71 2.97 18.04
N SER A 589 -19.68 2.14 17.98
CA SER A 589 -19.82 0.68 17.99
C SER A 589 -20.09 0.18 19.40
N THR A 590 -21.20 -0.54 19.59
CA THR A 590 -21.58 -1.11 20.89
C THR A 590 -22.41 -2.39 20.71
N THR A 591 -22.86 -3.00 21.80
CA THR A 591 -23.70 -4.20 21.75
C THR A 591 -25.10 -3.88 21.19
N PRO A 592 -25.80 -4.85 20.56
CA PRO A 592 -27.15 -4.64 20.04
C PRO A 592 -28.13 -4.11 21.09
N GLN A 593 -27.97 -4.57 22.34
CA GLN A 593 -28.81 -4.13 23.48
C GLN A 593 -28.56 -2.67 23.82
N HIS A 594 -27.31 -2.24 23.91
CA HIS A 594 -26.96 -0.84 24.16
C HIS A 594 -27.40 0.06 23.00
N ALA A 595 -27.18 -0.37 21.75
CA ALA A 595 -27.60 0.37 20.57
C ALA A 595 -29.12 0.55 20.52
N ALA A 596 -29.88 -0.50 20.87
CA ALA A 596 -31.33 -0.41 20.99
C ALA A 596 -31.75 0.59 22.08
N LYS A 597 -31.12 0.54 23.27
CA LYS A 597 -31.39 1.50 24.35
C LYS A 597 -31.10 2.93 23.93
N LEU A 598 -29.94 3.19 23.32
CA LEU A 598 -29.53 4.51 22.85
C LEU A 598 -30.55 5.13 21.88
N LYS A 599 -31.12 4.33 20.97
CA LYS A 599 -32.17 4.79 20.04
C LYS A 599 -33.48 5.19 20.72
N THR A 600 -33.75 4.66 21.92
CA THR A 600 -34.98 4.96 22.68
C THR A 600 -34.81 6.12 23.66
N LEU A 601 -33.58 6.59 23.89
CA LEU A 601 -33.32 7.69 24.83
C LEU A 601 -33.88 9.01 24.30
N SER A 602 -34.27 9.88 25.23
CA SER A 602 -34.56 11.27 24.90
C SER A 602 -33.26 11.95 24.40
N ARG A 603 -33.39 13.02 23.60
CA ARG A 603 -32.22 13.80 23.11
C ARG A 603 -31.25 14.24 24.22
N PRO A 604 -31.70 14.80 25.37
CA PRO A 604 -30.78 15.16 26.44
C PRO A 604 -30.11 13.94 27.06
N ASP A 605 -30.85 12.84 27.28
CA ASP A 605 -30.28 11.60 27.82
C ASP A 605 -29.28 10.95 26.87
N PHE A 606 -29.54 10.99 25.57
CA PHE A 606 -28.61 10.54 24.54
C PHE A 606 -27.33 11.38 24.55
N THR A 607 -27.47 12.71 24.63
CA THR A 607 -26.33 13.63 24.70
C THR A 607 -25.50 13.38 25.96
N ALA A 608 -26.15 13.14 27.10
CA ALA A 608 -25.48 12.75 28.34
C ALA A 608 -24.76 11.41 28.21
N ALA A 609 -25.40 10.41 27.58
CA ALA A 609 -24.78 9.11 27.35
C ALA A 609 -23.54 9.20 26.43
N VAL A 610 -23.56 10.07 25.42
CA VAL A 610 -22.39 10.31 24.54
C VAL A 610 -21.26 11.01 25.29
N ASN A 611 -21.57 12.08 26.05
CA ASN A 611 -20.56 12.75 26.89
C ASN A 611 -19.96 11.77 27.92
N ALA A 612 -20.80 10.91 28.53
CA ALA A 612 -20.36 9.83 29.41
C ALA A 612 -19.44 8.84 28.69
N ALA A 613 -19.76 8.46 27.45
CA ALA A 613 -18.99 7.49 26.67
C ALA A 613 -17.55 7.94 26.38
N PHE A 614 -17.29 9.24 26.27
CA PHE A 614 -15.93 9.77 26.09
C PHE A 614 -15.18 9.99 27.40
N ARG A 615 -15.88 10.20 28.52
CA ARG A 615 -15.30 10.59 29.81
C ARG A 615 -15.25 9.48 30.86
N LEU A 616 -16.31 8.70 31.05
CA LEU A 616 -16.47 7.80 32.20
C LEU A 616 -15.82 6.43 32.00
N MET A 617 -15.69 5.66 33.08
CA MET A 617 -15.15 4.30 33.01
C MET A 617 -16.15 3.35 32.33
N PRO A 618 -15.68 2.25 31.69
CA PRO A 618 -16.58 1.31 31.00
C PRO A 618 -17.68 0.71 31.88
N VAL A 619 -17.40 0.51 33.17
CA VAL A 619 -18.39 0.01 34.15
C VAL A 619 -19.55 0.98 34.35
N ASP A 620 -19.26 2.28 34.35
CA ASP A 620 -20.26 3.33 34.54
C ASP A 620 -21.14 3.47 33.30
N ILE A 621 -20.53 3.41 32.12
CA ILE A 621 -21.24 3.42 30.84
C ILE A 621 -22.17 2.21 30.75
N SER A 622 -21.68 1.03 31.14
CA SER A 622 -22.48 -0.20 31.16
C SER A 622 -23.67 -0.10 32.13
N TYR A 623 -23.47 0.50 33.31
CA TYR A 623 -24.56 0.77 34.25
C TYR A 623 -25.61 1.72 33.67
N MET A 624 -25.18 2.85 33.09
CA MET A 624 -26.07 3.85 32.48
C MET A 624 -26.90 3.29 31.31
N LEU A 625 -26.32 2.39 30.52
CA LEU A 625 -26.98 1.76 29.37
C LEU A 625 -27.68 0.44 29.72
N SER A 626 -27.58 -0.01 30.98
CA SER A 626 -28.25 -1.22 31.45
C SER A 626 -29.76 -1.02 31.47
N PRO A 627 -30.55 -2.05 31.10
CA PRO A 627 -32.00 -2.01 31.26
C PRO A 627 -32.46 -1.86 32.72
N THR A 628 -31.57 -2.11 33.70
CA THR A 628 -31.85 -1.98 35.14
C THR A 628 -31.62 -0.57 35.70
N SER A 629 -31.11 0.38 34.91
CA SER A 629 -30.93 1.77 35.36
C SER A 629 -32.29 2.44 35.57
N THR A 630 -32.54 2.92 36.78
CA THR A 630 -33.77 3.64 37.17
C THR A 630 -33.62 5.16 37.05
N THR A 631 -32.39 5.67 36.97
CA THR A 631 -32.05 7.09 36.86
C THR A 631 -31.83 7.51 35.41
N SER A 632 -32.19 8.76 35.08
CA SER A 632 -31.89 9.35 33.78
C SER A 632 -30.37 9.44 33.59
N PRO A 633 -29.84 9.12 32.39
CA PRO A 633 -28.43 9.32 32.05
C PRO A 633 -27.92 10.75 32.30
N THR A 634 -28.81 11.75 32.23
CA THR A 634 -28.48 13.16 32.47
C THR A 634 -28.14 13.41 33.94
N ASP A 635 -28.99 12.92 34.85
CA ASP A 635 -28.79 13.07 36.30
C ASP A 635 -27.55 12.29 36.78
N GLU A 636 -27.39 11.07 36.26
CA GLU A 636 -26.26 10.19 36.58
C GLU A 636 -24.93 10.81 36.13
N LEU A 637 -24.89 11.39 34.93
CA LEU A 637 -23.71 12.10 34.43
C LEU A 637 -23.38 13.29 35.34
N ALA A 638 -24.36 14.15 35.64
CA ALA A 638 -24.16 15.34 36.46
C ALA A 638 -23.57 15.01 37.84
N TRP A 639 -24.05 13.95 38.48
CA TRP A 639 -23.50 13.47 39.75
C TRP A 639 -22.04 12.99 39.62
N ARG A 640 -21.73 12.20 38.58
CA ARG A 640 -20.39 11.64 38.35
C ARG A 640 -19.36 12.67 37.93
N GLU A 641 -19.76 13.68 37.17
CA GLU A 641 -18.87 14.76 36.75
C GLU A 641 -18.39 15.59 37.95
N ASN A 642 -19.21 15.73 38.98
CA ASN A 642 -18.83 16.37 40.24
C ASN A 642 -17.86 15.51 41.06
N ALA A 643 -18.02 14.19 41.01
CA ALA A 643 -17.19 13.24 41.74
C ALA A 643 -15.83 12.95 41.06
N THR A 644 -15.73 13.09 39.73
CA THR A 644 -14.55 12.68 38.95
C THR A 644 -14.06 13.82 38.05
N PRO A 645 -12.95 14.52 38.39
CA PRO A 645 -12.39 15.58 37.55
C PRO A 645 -12.00 15.08 36.15
N ALA A 646 -12.21 15.89 35.10
CA ALA A 646 -11.91 15.49 33.72
C ALA A 646 -10.42 15.15 33.47
N ALA A 647 -9.50 15.74 34.25
CA ALA A 647 -8.07 15.47 34.14
C ALA A 647 -7.69 14.04 34.56
N SER A 648 -8.48 13.38 35.41
CA SER A 648 -8.19 12.03 35.90
C SER A 648 -8.75 10.93 35.01
N THR A 649 -9.54 11.27 33.97
CA THR A 649 -10.21 10.29 33.10
C THR A 649 -9.51 10.05 31.76
N GLY A 650 -8.34 10.67 31.55
CA GLY A 650 -7.61 10.54 30.28
C GLY A 650 -8.26 11.26 29.10
N LEU A 651 -9.25 12.13 29.31
CA LEU A 651 -9.85 12.92 28.24
C LEU A 651 -8.81 13.87 27.60
N PRO A 652 -8.78 14.06 26.27
CA PRO A 652 -7.94 15.08 25.64
C PRO A 652 -8.26 16.49 26.16
N ARG A 653 -7.24 17.34 26.34
CA ARG A 653 -7.38 18.68 26.97
C ARG A 653 -8.31 19.61 26.19
N ASN A 654 -8.43 19.41 24.87
CA ASN A 654 -9.21 20.24 23.95
C ASN A 654 -10.49 19.54 23.46
N PHE A 655 -10.96 18.49 24.16
CA PHE A 655 -12.15 17.76 23.74
C PHE A 655 -13.41 18.65 23.82
N PRO A 656 -14.16 18.82 22.71
CA PRO A 656 -15.36 19.66 22.71
C PRO A 656 -16.52 18.94 23.42
N ARG A 657 -17.23 19.67 24.29
CA ARG A 657 -18.46 19.14 24.91
C ARG A 657 -19.59 19.08 23.89
N ILE A 658 -20.37 18.01 23.93
CA ILE A 658 -21.54 17.83 23.06
C ILE A 658 -22.73 18.58 23.68
N ALA A 659 -23.28 19.53 22.93
CA ALA A 659 -24.40 20.39 23.31
C ALA A 659 -25.75 19.69 23.09
N SER A 660 -25.94 19.16 21.88
CA SER A 660 -27.19 18.53 21.46
C SER A 660 -26.98 17.55 20.30
N VAL A 661 -28.03 16.79 19.99
CA VAL A 661 -28.11 15.91 18.82
C VAL A 661 -29.17 16.43 17.86
N GLN A 662 -28.86 16.42 16.56
CA GLN A 662 -29.79 16.82 15.51
C GLN A 662 -30.99 15.87 15.45
N GLU A 663 -32.19 16.43 15.33
CA GLU A 663 -33.43 15.67 15.28
C GLU A 663 -33.48 14.73 14.07
N GLY A 664 -33.90 13.48 14.29
CA GLY A 664 -33.98 12.46 13.24
C GLY A 664 -32.64 11.90 12.75
N SER A 665 -31.50 12.36 13.30
CA SER A 665 -30.17 11.91 12.83
C SER A 665 -29.69 10.58 13.43
N ILE A 666 -30.33 10.09 14.51
CA ILE A 666 -29.89 8.87 15.21
C ILE A 666 -30.28 7.64 14.41
N ALA A 667 -29.29 6.90 13.91
CA ALA A 667 -29.47 5.64 13.20
C ALA A 667 -28.57 4.54 13.79
N SER A 668 -28.93 3.28 13.55
CA SER A 668 -28.03 2.16 13.86
C SER A 668 -28.04 1.09 12.78
N PHE A 669 -26.91 0.43 12.60
CA PHE A 669 -26.72 -0.65 11.63
C PHE A 669 -25.87 -1.78 12.22
N PRO A 670 -26.13 -3.04 11.86
CA PRO A 670 -25.33 -4.18 12.31
C PRO A 670 -23.93 -4.13 11.68
N LEU A 671 -22.90 -4.45 12.47
CA LEU A 671 -21.52 -4.53 12.01
C LEU A 671 -21.17 -5.96 11.62
N ARG A 672 -20.73 -6.11 10.38
CA ARG A 672 -20.37 -7.41 9.79
C ARG A 672 -19.08 -7.27 9.00
N MET A 673 -18.30 -8.34 8.98
CA MET A 673 -17.22 -8.51 8.01
C MET A 673 -17.68 -9.55 7.00
N ARG A 674 -17.58 -9.21 5.72
CA ARG A 674 -17.82 -10.09 4.58
C ARG A 674 -16.79 -9.79 3.51
N HIS A 675 -16.26 -10.80 2.85
CA HIS A 675 -15.31 -10.60 1.76
C HIS A 675 -15.57 -11.68 0.70
N ALA A 676 -15.79 -11.25 -0.54
CA ALA A 676 -15.97 -12.15 -1.66
C ALA A 676 -14.67 -12.89 -2.00
N ASP A 677 -14.77 -14.19 -2.31
CA ASP A 677 -13.61 -15.02 -2.66
C ASP A 677 -12.92 -14.55 -3.94
N THR A 678 -13.69 -13.99 -4.87
CA THR A 678 -13.22 -13.33 -6.08
C THR A 678 -14.07 -12.09 -6.34
N TYR A 679 -13.49 -11.06 -6.95
CA TYR A 679 -14.23 -9.86 -7.33
C TYR A 679 -14.76 -9.93 -8.76
N THR A 680 -14.40 -10.95 -9.53
CA THR A 680 -14.77 -11.07 -10.94
C THR A 680 -15.27 -12.47 -11.26
N GLY A 681 -16.26 -12.53 -12.15
CA GLY A 681 -16.74 -13.73 -12.81
C GLY A 681 -16.80 -13.53 -14.33
N HIS A 682 -17.30 -14.52 -15.07
CA HIS A 682 -17.49 -14.35 -16.52
C HIS A 682 -18.48 -13.21 -16.79
N ARG A 683 -18.01 -12.13 -17.43
CA ARG A 683 -18.78 -10.89 -17.68
C ARG A 683 -19.36 -10.22 -16.43
N ILE A 684 -18.78 -10.47 -15.25
CA ILE A 684 -19.24 -9.90 -13.98
C ILE A 684 -18.06 -9.31 -13.23
N ALA A 685 -18.25 -8.13 -12.63
CA ALA A 685 -17.32 -7.54 -11.68
C ALA A 685 -18.07 -7.02 -10.45
N LEU A 686 -17.47 -7.10 -9.27
CA LEU A 686 -18.03 -6.63 -8.00
C LEU A 686 -17.14 -5.50 -7.46
N ILE A 687 -17.74 -4.42 -6.96
CA ILE A 687 -17.03 -3.28 -6.36
C ILE A 687 -17.64 -2.88 -5.01
N GLY A 688 -16.83 -2.33 -4.11
CA GLY A 688 -17.29 -1.79 -2.83
C GLY A 688 -18.02 -2.84 -1.99
N ASP A 689 -19.12 -2.45 -1.34
CA ASP A 689 -19.90 -3.31 -0.43
C ASP A 689 -20.42 -4.61 -1.06
N ALA A 690 -20.54 -4.68 -2.40
CA ALA A 690 -20.87 -5.91 -3.10
C ALA A 690 -19.72 -6.94 -3.06
N ALA A 691 -18.47 -6.48 -3.01
CA ALA A 691 -17.26 -7.29 -2.97
C ALA A 691 -16.72 -7.49 -1.54
N HIS A 692 -16.81 -6.47 -0.69
CA HIS A 692 -16.31 -6.52 0.69
C HIS A 692 -17.10 -5.58 1.60
N THR A 693 -17.45 -6.06 2.78
CA THR A 693 -18.05 -5.26 3.85
C THR A 693 -17.11 -5.30 5.04
N ILE A 694 -16.71 -4.14 5.54
CA ILE A 694 -15.69 -4.02 6.60
C ILE A 694 -16.25 -3.34 7.84
N HIS A 695 -15.61 -3.56 8.99
CA HIS A 695 -15.92 -2.77 10.18
C HIS A 695 -15.58 -1.29 9.90
N PRO A 696 -16.43 -0.31 10.27
CA PRO A 696 -16.26 1.11 9.97
C PRO A 696 -15.10 1.80 10.74
N LEU A 697 -14.10 1.04 11.20
CA LEU A 697 -12.89 1.59 11.81
C LEU A 697 -12.18 2.47 10.77
N ALA A 698 -11.93 3.74 11.11
CA ALA A 698 -11.28 4.74 10.27
C ALA A 698 -11.98 5.11 8.94
N GLY A 699 -13.27 4.79 8.76
CA GLY A 699 -14.05 5.27 7.60
C GLY A 699 -13.60 4.73 6.23
N GLN A 700 -12.93 3.58 6.20
CA GLN A 700 -12.24 3.08 5.00
C GLN A 700 -13.16 2.51 3.90
N GLY A 701 -14.41 2.15 4.21
CA GLY A 701 -15.28 1.40 3.28
C GLY A 701 -15.50 2.12 1.95
N LEU A 702 -15.82 3.42 1.98
CA LEU A 702 -15.99 4.21 0.77
C LEU A 702 -14.67 4.37 0.00
N ASN A 703 -13.55 4.57 0.69
CA ASN A 703 -12.24 4.72 0.05
C ASN A 703 -11.84 3.45 -0.71
N LEU A 704 -12.09 2.26 -0.13
CA LEU A 704 -11.86 0.98 -0.82
C LEU A 704 -12.76 0.85 -2.05
N GLY A 705 -14.04 1.20 -1.95
CA GLY A 705 -14.98 1.16 -3.08
C GLY A 705 -14.62 2.14 -4.20
N LEU A 706 -14.13 3.34 -3.87
CA LEU A 706 -13.65 4.31 -4.86
C LEU A 706 -12.40 3.81 -5.59
N ALA A 707 -11.46 3.22 -4.87
CA ALA A 707 -10.26 2.64 -5.48
C ALA A 707 -10.57 1.38 -6.31
N ASP A 708 -11.60 0.61 -5.95
CA ASP A 708 -12.11 -0.47 -6.80
C ASP A 708 -12.69 0.09 -8.10
N ALA A 709 -13.53 1.13 -8.02
CA ALA A 709 -14.14 1.77 -9.19
C ALA A 709 -13.09 2.39 -10.13
N GLU A 710 -12.09 3.09 -9.57
CA GLU A 710 -10.98 3.67 -10.33
C GLU A 710 -10.21 2.59 -11.10
N TYR A 711 -9.79 1.54 -10.41
CA TYR A 711 -8.96 0.51 -11.02
C TYR A 711 -9.75 -0.36 -12.01
N LEU A 712 -11.01 -0.67 -11.72
CA LEU A 712 -11.89 -1.36 -12.67
C LEU A 712 -12.08 -0.54 -13.95
N ALA A 713 -12.30 0.77 -13.83
CA ALA A 713 -12.42 1.66 -14.99
C ALA A 713 -11.15 1.68 -15.85
N GLN A 714 -9.97 1.71 -15.22
CA GLN A 714 -8.68 1.62 -15.92
C GLN A 714 -8.52 0.29 -16.68
N ARG A 715 -8.93 -0.83 -16.07
CA ARG A 715 -8.88 -2.15 -16.73
C ARG A 715 -9.87 -2.26 -17.88
N ILE A 716 -11.08 -1.70 -17.75
CA ILE A 716 -12.05 -1.64 -18.85
C ILE A 716 -11.52 -0.79 -19.99
N ALA A 717 -10.94 0.38 -19.70
CA ALA A 717 -10.33 1.26 -20.72
C ALA A 717 -9.20 0.54 -21.47
N TYR A 718 -8.28 -0.09 -20.75
CA TYR A 718 -7.22 -0.92 -21.33
C TYR A 718 -7.80 -2.05 -22.21
N GLY A 719 -8.87 -2.71 -21.74
CA GLY A 719 -9.64 -3.69 -22.50
C GLY A 719 -10.10 -3.17 -23.85
N VAL A 720 -10.80 -2.04 -23.83
CA VAL A 720 -11.35 -1.38 -25.02
C VAL A 720 -10.25 -0.94 -25.98
N ASP A 721 -9.17 -0.32 -25.47
CA ASP A 721 -8.06 0.19 -26.26
C ASP A 721 -7.31 -0.89 -27.05
N HIS A 722 -7.28 -2.12 -26.52
CA HIS A 722 -6.62 -3.27 -27.16
C HIS A 722 -7.59 -4.17 -27.94
N GLY A 723 -8.85 -3.73 -28.11
CA GLY A 723 -9.87 -4.51 -28.82
C GLY A 723 -10.30 -5.79 -28.09
N MET A 724 -10.01 -5.90 -26.78
CA MET A 724 -10.45 -7.02 -25.96
C MET A 724 -11.93 -6.90 -25.60
N ASP A 725 -12.55 -8.04 -25.29
CA ASP A 725 -13.90 -8.02 -24.75
C ASP A 725 -13.88 -7.58 -23.27
N VAL A 726 -14.67 -6.56 -22.95
CA VAL A 726 -14.73 -5.94 -21.61
C VAL A 726 -15.23 -6.91 -20.53
N GLY A 727 -16.03 -7.90 -20.92
CA GLY A 727 -16.50 -8.96 -20.03
C GLY A 727 -15.60 -10.20 -19.98
N SER A 728 -14.49 -10.23 -20.72
CA SER A 728 -13.58 -11.37 -20.71
C SER A 728 -12.78 -11.43 -19.40
N CYS A 729 -12.43 -12.65 -18.98
CA CYS A 729 -11.54 -12.84 -17.84
C CYS A 729 -10.19 -12.14 -18.03
N TRP A 730 -9.64 -12.12 -19.25
CA TRP A 730 -8.36 -11.46 -19.55
C TRP A 730 -8.36 -9.95 -19.24
N THR A 731 -9.47 -9.27 -19.50
CA THR A 731 -9.62 -7.85 -19.16
C THR A 731 -9.72 -7.66 -17.64
N LEU A 732 -10.51 -8.50 -16.97
CA LEU A 732 -10.91 -8.35 -15.57
C LEU A 732 -9.92 -8.94 -14.55
N ASP A 733 -9.09 -9.91 -14.92
CA ASP A 733 -8.20 -10.62 -14.00
C ASP A 733 -7.15 -9.69 -13.38
N GLY A 734 -6.71 -8.68 -14.13
CA GLY A 734 -5.88 -7.61 -13.61
C GLY A 734 -6.55 -6.85 -12.45
N TYR A 735 -7.86 -6.60 -12.52
CA TYR A 735 -8.63 -5.94 -11.45
C TYR A 735 -8.71 -6.82 -10.20
N ASN A 736 -9.06 -8.10 -10.36
CA ASN A 736 -9.17 -9.04 -9.24
C ASN A 736 -7.82 -9.24 -8.53
N SER A 737 -6.75 -9.53 -9.28
CA SER A 737 -5.42 -9.76 -8.72
C SER A 737 -4.85 -8.56 -7.95
N ASP A 738 -5.18 -7.33 -8.37
CA ASP A 738 -4.71 -6.14 -7.66
C ASP A 738 -5.54 -5.82 -6.41
N ARG A 739 -6.86 -5.67 -6.60
CA ARG A 739 -7.75 -5.12 -5.58
C ARG A 739 -8.06 -6.11 -4.49
N TRP A 740 -8.18 -7.40 -4.82
CA TRP A 740 -8.52 -8.42 -3.82
C TRP A 740 -7.46 -8.51 -2.73
N ALA A 741 -6.17 -8.54 -3.10
CA ALA A 741 -5.07 -8.65 -2.15
C ALA A 741 -4.97 -7.43 -1.22
N LYS A 742 -5.13 -6.21 -1.78
CA LYS A 742 -5.09 -4.96 -1.00
C LYS A 742 -6.27 -4.86 -0.03
N ASN A 743 -7.47 -5.14 -0.51
CA ASN A 743 -8.66 -5.09 0.31
C ASN A 743 -8.59 -6.16 1.41
N ASN A 744 -8.11 -7.37 1.09
CA ASN A 744 -7.87 -8.43 2.09
C ASN A 744 -6.88 -8.00 3.18
N ALA A 745 -5.80 -7.31 2.81
CA ALA A 745 -4.83 -6.79 3.77
C ALA A 745 -5.46 -5.77 4.73
N VAL A 746 -6.23 -4.81 4.20
CA VAL A 746 -6.93 -3.79 5.01
C VAL A 746 -7.96 -4.46 5.93
N ILE A 747 -8.76 -5.38 5.40
CA ILE A 747 -9.74 -6.16 6.15
C ILE A 747 -9.07 -6.92 7.30
N GLY A 748 -7.95 -7.60 7.02
CA GLY A 748 -7.20 -8.36 8.02
C GLY A 748 -6.65 -7.48 9.15
N VAL A 749 -6.18 -6.28 8.83
CA VAL A 749 -5.72 -5.29 9.83
C VAL A 749 -6.89 -4.80 10.69
N VAL A 750 -7.98 -4.38 10.06
CA VAL A 750 -9.17 -3.85 10.73
C VAL A 750 -9.79 -4.91 11.65
N ASP A 751 -9.89 -6.15 11.20
CA ASP A 751 -10.44 -7.25 12.00
C ASP A 751 -9.56 -7.58 13.22
N LYS A 752 -8.24 -7.68 13.02
CA LYS A 752 -7.31 -7.93 14.13
C LYS A 752 -7.36 -6.82 15.18
N LEU A 753 -7.41 -5.56 14.75
CA LEU A 753 -7.58 -4.42 15.66
C LEU A 753 -8.90 -4.55 16.43
N SER A 754 -10.02 -4.78 15.75
CA SER A 754 -11.32 -4.95 16.41
C SER A 754 -11.30 -6.07 17.47
N LYS A 755 -10.67 -7.21 17.16
CA LYS A 755 -10.55 -8.34 18.08
C LYS A 755 -9.65 -8.04 19.27
N ILE A 756 -8.48 -7.42 19.06
CA ILE A 756 -7.54 -7.07 20.13
C ILE A 756 -8.18 -6.09 21.12
N TYR A 757 -8.89 -5.07 20.63
CA TYR A 757 -9.53 -4.07 21.49
C TYR A 757 -10.82 -4.58 22.16
N GLY A 758 -11.47 -5.60 21.59
CA GLY A 758 -12.64 -6.25 22.17
C GLY A 758 -12.35 -7.22 23.33
N VAL A 759 -11.08 -7.61 23.55
CA VAL A 759 -10.71 -8.52 24.64
C VAL A 759 -10.48 -7.75 25.95
N GLY A 760 -11.27 -8.06 26.98
CA GLY A 760 -11.21 -7.41 28.30
C GLY A 760 -10.27 -8.05 29.34
N SER A 761 -9.45 -9.04 28.96
CA SER A 761 -8.57 -9.72 29.94
C SER A 761 -7.35 -8.87 30.30
N GLY A 762 -7.06 -8.77 31.60
CA GLY A 762 -5.99 -7.91 32.16
C GLY A 762 -4.62 -8.01 31.47
N PRO A 763 -4.12 -9.21 31.11
CA PRO A 763 -2.85 -9.36 30.40
C PRO A 763 -2.85 -8.78 28.98
N VAL A 764 -3.96 -8.88 28.25
CA VAL A 764 -4.10 -8.34 26.88
C VAL A 764 -4.26 -6.82 26.94
N VAL A 765 -4.97 -6.30 27.95
CA VAL A 765 -5.10 -4.87 28.22
C VAL A 765 -3.74 -4.24 28.57
N TRP A 766 -2.89 -4.94 29.33
CA TRP A 766 -1.53 -4.48 29.59
C TRP A 766 -0.65 -4.51 28.33
N GLY A 767 -0.71 -5.61 27.55
CA GLY A 767 0.07 -5.76 26.32
C GLY A 767 -0.27 -4.73 25.24
N ARG A 768 -1.56 -4.37 25.05
CA ARG A 768 -1.94 -3.28 24.13
C ARG A 768 -1.45 -1.91 24.61
N SER A 769 -1.44 -1.67 25.92
CA SER A 769 -1.01 -0.39 26.51
C SER A 769 0.48 -0.17 26.29
N ALA A 770 1.29 -1.21 26.53
CA ALA A 770 2.72 -1.20 26.25
C ALA A 770 3.00 -1.07 24.74
N GLY A 771 2.23 -1.75 23.89
CA GLY A 771 2.36 -1.64 22.43
C GLY A 771 2.04 -0.24 21.91
N VAL A 772 0.98 0.39 22.43
CA VAL A 772 0.58 1.77 22.09
C VAL A 772 1.64 2.78 22.54
N GLU A 773 2.23 2.63 23.73
CA GLU A 773 3.29 3.52 24.23
C GLU A 773 4.61 3.37 23.44
N VAL A 774 4.92 2.16 22.95
CA VAL A 774 6.05 1.91 22.04
C VAL A 774 5.79 2.50 20.66
N LEU A 775 4.56 2.37 20.14
CA LEU A 775 4.11 2.98 18.87
C LEU A 775 4.16 4.51 18.90
N GLU A 776 3.77 5.14 20.01
CA GLU A 776 3.83 6.59 20.21
C GLU A 776 5.28 7.11 20.14
N ARG A 777 6.26 6.29 20.54
CA ARG A 777 7.69 6.64 20.50
C ARG A 777 8.35 6.38 19.14
N LEU A 778 7.67 5.70 18.21
CA LEU A 778 8.18 5.35 16.87
C LEU A 778 7.47 6.15 15.78
N GLY A 779 7.89 7.40 15.56
CA GLY A 779 7.28 8.32 14.58
C GLY A 779 7.22 7.78 13.13
N THR A 780 8.16 6.92 12.73
CA THR A 780 8.18 6.30 11.39
C THR A 780 7.05 5.30 11.15
N LEU A 781 6.68 4.53 12.18
CA LEU A 781 5.58 3.56 12.10
C LEU A 781 4.21 4.27 12.09
N LYS A 782 4.12 5.38 12.81
CA LYS A 782 2.97 6.28 12.85
C LYS A 782 2.70 6.91 11.47
N GLY A 783 3.74 7.45 10.82
CA GLY A 783 3.65 7.99 9.46
C GLY A 783 3.28 6.93 8.40
N TRP A 784 3.72 5.67 8.58
CA TRP A 784 3.28 4.55 7.73
C TRP A 784 1.80 4.23 7.91
N MET A 785 1.31 4.13 9.16
CA MET A 785 -0.11 3.88 9.45
C MET A 785 -1.01 4.99 8.91
N MET A 786 -0.60 6.26 9.03
CA MET A 786 -1.32 7.40 8.46
C MET A 786 -1.32 7.38 6.94
N GLY A 787 -0.20 7.04 6.30
CA GLY A 787 -0.13 6.89 4.84
C GLY A 787 -1.06 5.79 4.30
N ALA A 788 -1.18 4.67 5.03
CA ALA A 788 -2.13 3.60 4.70
C ALA A 788 -3.59 4.02 4.92
N ALA A 789 -3.88 4.74 6.01
CA ALA A 789 -5.24 5.22 6.32
C ALA A 789 -5.71 6.35 5.39
N ALA A 790 -4.79 7.18 4.88
CA ALA A 790 -5.10 8.26 3.93
C ALA A 790 -5.26 7.76 2.49
N GLY A 791 -4.93 6.49 2.20
CA GLY A 791 -5.01 5.92 0.84
C GLY A 791 -3.99 6.51 -0.15
N VAL A 792 -2.97 7.25 0.34
CA VAL A 792 -1.98 7.96 -0.49
C VAL A 792 -0.84 7.04 -0.96
N LYS A 793 -0.90 5.73 -0.64
CA LYS A 793 0.26 4.85 -0.76
C LYS A 793 -0.06 3.40 -1.10
#